data_AF-A0A921HQ56-F1
#
_entry.id   AF-A0A921HQ56-F1
#
_cell.length_a   1.000
_cell.length_b   1.000
_cell.length_c   1.000
_cell.angle_alpha   90.00
_cell.angle_beta   90.00
_cell.angle_gamma   90.00
#
_symmetry.space_group_name_H-M   'P 1'
#
loop_
_entity.id
_entity.type
_entity.pdbx_description
1 polymer ?
#
loop_
_entity_poly.entity_id
_entity_poly.type
_entity_poly.pdbx_seq_one_letter_code
_entity_poly.pdbx_strand_id
1 'polypeptide(L)'
;MGKIQSIFKYILIIFLGLFFILLTTLVRVNAAVDGNNDGIDDGVSRWSKGSVTRSDPIKLNNSLSLGYSFGLTTDANSNYTPNTSDNTMVKDSETNGSLNMYYSKMNIFLVSPSNKYISSTFQGFATSSNIASRKQGVSMTSPDFLITKPGVYSNVLSDTMSVLGNKMTDKSYYFHEDSDGKYTYMIAGNFKRDNYNFVVELLLRPSSTNRTLVQREMYVRNVSGSTQEFQVFFGEDTKMGLASSSYADAVPIKDLGNNHGIFIAAGDYKLSITNETEDGFQHYVALSRKTNAPNWADRYDNNGNGDEKRNLNYGETLLDSTDSAYSLSWDKTTLANNQVAHFSSTIGETQSPYSLMHANKTYKNETNNTGKNNINDKLKFTLNITNNGYNANWNYRQLVDKIPEGLQIDPNSIKKSFNNGTEVSINPSDYDASTRTLTVPIAQSLTDNQTEKVTFEANITTDAISHLDSSGNLKNTGQFFGTDQKVTGSTEETIDASVNIPVEKPSFSSTFTKQLKNESTDSEFKDSTEGKKGDVIDYLISYKVDSGSKDYLQSGATITDEIPAGLEVDESSVYVKGPKDTNYYYQGTHYHEGKLISTGMNAIEQGESVLIKFSATVTANSVGLITNTANITGGTTSGGQATGEMVSNGADLNIKNINGFIQVPSLINFGAVNLAGQQENLTNTSTNGELIVSHPDDNPFNVYVSYDNSKDGLQNSNGNKLSSDGSGLLFIKQKNNSSTNNGTWHPLSSEATPIRTASFQNTNQEENLNFTDYIGVGDSQLKLAPDTVPGAYNGKLTWTMVDDITTS
;
A
#
# COMPACT_ATOMS: atom_id res chain seq x y z
N MET A 1 -32.80 66.92 -11.70
CA MET A 1 -31.65 66.21 -11.09
C MET A 1 -31.94 65.67 -9.67
N GLY A 2 -32.72 66.35 -8.81
CA GLY A 2 -32.95 65.90 -7.42
C GLY A 2 -33.79 64.63 -7.20
N LYS A 3 -34.71 64.26 -8.12
CA LYS A 3 -35.54 63.04 -7.96
C LYS A 3 -34.77 61.73 -8.22
N ILE A 4 -33.75 61.75 -9.09
CA ILE A 4 -32.93 60.57 -9.41
C ILE A 4 -31.95 60.24 -8.27
N GLN A 5 -31.41 61.26 -7.59
CA GLN A 5 -30.54 61.07 -6.42
C GLN A 5 -31.28 60.50 -5.20
N SER A 6 -32.56 60.81 -5.04
CA SER A 6 -33.37 60.27 -3.94
C SER A 6 -33.63 58.77 -4.13
N ILE A 7 -33.98 58.34 -5.34
CA ILE A 7 -34.23 56.94 -5.68
C ILE A 7 -32.96 56.09 -5.49
N PHE A 8 -31.80 56.60 -5.89
CA PHE A 8 -30.52 55.90 -5.68
C PHE A 8 -30.17 55.71 -4.20
N LYS A 9 -30.49 56.68 -3.33
CA LYS A 9 -30.27 56.54 -1.88
C LYS A 9 -31.17 55.47 -1.26
N TYR A 10 -32.43 55.38 -1.69
CA TYR A 10 -33.35 54.35 -1.20
C TYR A 10 -32.96 52.94 -1.66
N ILE A 11 -32.52 52.79 -2.92
CA ILE A 11 -32.01 51.51 -3.42
C ILE A 11 -30.73 51.09 -2.67
N LEU A 12 -29.82 52.02 -2.38
CA LEU A 12 -28.60 51.73 -1.64
C LEU A 12 -28.88 51.31 -0.18
N ILE A 13 -29.86 51.94 0.48
CA ILE A 13 -30.26 51.58 1.86
C ILE A 13 -30.94 50.20 1.89
N ILE A 14 -31.78 49.88 0.89
CA ILE A 14 -32.40 48.56 0.77
C ILE A 14 -31.35 47.49 0.44
N PHE A 15 -30.38 47.81 -0.42
CA PHE A 15 -29.29 46.89 -0.76
C PHE A 15 -28.36 46.65 0.44
N LEU A 16 -28.01 47.69 1.21
CA LEU A 16 -27.24 47.54 2.46
C LEU A 16 -28.02 46.78 3.54
N GLY A 17 -29.34 46.97 3.62
CA GLY A 17 -30.21 46.22 4.53
C GLY A 17 -30.32 44.74 4.16
N LEU A 18 -30.49 44.42 2.87
CA LEU A 18 -30.48 43.05 2.35
C LEU A 18 -29.10 42.40 2.45
N PHE A 19 -28.02 43.17 2.27
CA PHE A 19 -26.64 42.71 2.46
C PHE A 19 -26.37 42.38 3.93
N PHE A 20 -26.89 43.18 4.87
CA PHE A 20 -26.83 42.88 6.32
C PHE A 20 -27.68 41.66 6.70
N ILE A 21 -28.84 41.44 6.06
CA ILE A 21 -29.70 40.27 6.29
C ILE A 21 -29.08 39.00 5.67
N LEU A 22 -28.35 39.09 4.56
CA LEU A 22 -27.56 37.98 4.03
C LEU A 22 -26.35 37.65 4.91
N LEU A 23 -25.68 38.64 5.49
CA LEU A 23 -24.59 38.44 6.46
C LEU A 23 -25.05 37.86 7.81
N THR A 24 -26.34 37.98 8.16
CA THR A 24 -26.91 37.36 9.37
C THR A 24 -27.61 36.03 9.13
N THR A 25 -27.51 35.45 7.92
CA THR A 25 -27.76 34.01 7.76
C THR A 25 -26.64 33.22 8.45
N LEU A 26 -26.89 33.01 9.74
CA LEU A 26 -26.22 32.15 10.73
C LEU A 26 -25.22 31.13 10.17
N VAL A 27 -23.99 31.56 9.92
CA VAL A 27 -22.84 30.69 10.23
C VAL A 27 -22.66 30.82 11.74
N ARG A 28 -23.16 29.85 12.51
CA ARG A 28 -22.70 29.66 13.88
C ARG A 28 -21.22 29.27 13.79
N VAL A 29 -20.33 30.25 13.83
CA VAL A 29 -18.90 29.99 14.03
C VAL A 29 -18.75 29.56 15.48
N ASN A 30 -18.93 28.27 15.75
CA ASN A 30 -18.37 27.69 16.97
C ASN A 30 -16.85 27.82 16.82
N ALA A 31 -16.20 28.56 17.72
CA ALA A 31 -14.76 28.65 17.73
C ALA A 31 -14.19 27.22 17.87
N ALA A 32 -13.51 26.76 16.81
CA ALA A 32 -12.78 25.49 16.87
C ALA A 32 -11.70 25.63 17.94
N VAL A 33 -11.62 24.64 18.82
CA VAL A 33 -10.55 24.52 19.81
C VAL A 33 -9.58 23.48 19.26
N ASP A 34 -8.28 23.76 19.34
CA ASP A 34 -7.27 22.76 18.99
C ASP A 34 -7.44 21.55 19.91
N GLY A 35 -7.59 20.38 19.29
CA GLY A 35 -8.05 19.16 19.96
C GLY A 35 -7.05 18.52 20.93
N ASN A 36 -5.85 19.08 21.05
CA ASN A 36 -4.72 18.44 21.71
C ASN A 36 -4.20 19.23 22.94
N ASN A 37 -5.03 20.14 23.49
CA ASN A 37 -4.62 21.01 24.60
C ASN A 37 -4.52 20.29 25.95
N ASP A 38 -5.06 19.07 26.06
CA ASP A 38 -5.01 18.25 27.27
C ASP A 38 -3.98 17.12 27.22
N GLY A 39 -3.29 16.95 26.08
CA GLY A 39 -2.21 15.99 25.87
C GLY A 39 -2.69 14.57 25.53
N ILE A 40 -3.92 14.40 25.03
CA ILE A 40 -4.44 13.14 24.49
C ILE A 40 -4.56 13.27 22.96
N ASP A 41 -4.05 12.28 22.22
CA ASP A 41 -4.28 12.14 20.78
C ASP A 41 -5.38 11.10 20.56
N ASP A 42 -6.59 11.58 20.29
CA ASP A 42 -7.80 10.81 20.03
C ASP A 42 -8.05 10.57 18.51
N GLY A 43 -7.11 11.03 17.68
CA GLY A 43 -7.20 11.00 16.21
C GLY A 43 -8.04 12.13 15.60
N VAL A 44 -8.56 13.09 16.40
CA VAL A 44 -9.37 14.22 15.92
C VAL A 44 -8.59 15.54 16.04
N SER A 45 -8.19 16.08 14.90
CA SER A 45 -7.36 17.30 14.87
C SER A 45 -8.04 18.57 15.39
N ARG A 46 -9.38 18.69 15.27
CA ARG A 46 -10.10 19.93 15.60
C ARG A 46 -11.49 19.65 16.19
N TRP A 47 -11.74 20.19 17.38
CA TRP A 47 -13.01 20.02 18.08
C TRP A 47 -13.86 21.29 18.10
N SER A 48 -15.17 21.14 17.96
CA SER A 48 -16.14 22.20 18.21
C SER A 48 -16.77 22.03 19.60
N LYS A 49 -16.80 23.09 20.40
CA LYS A 49 -17.42 23.04 21.73
C LYS A 49 -18.95 23.02 21.64
N GLY A 50 -19.57 22.06 22.33
CA GLY A 50 -21.02 21.92 22.48
C GLY A 50 -21.50 22.25 23.90
N SER A 51 -22.82 22.43 24.04
CA SER A 51 -23.48 22.70 25.34
C SER A 51 -24.78 21.93 25.58
N VAL A 52 -25.26 21.23 24.54
CA VAL A 52 -26.45 20.37 24.58
C VAL A 52 -26.21 19.13 23.74
N THR A 53 -26.97 18.08 24.02
CA THR A 53 -26.96 16.80 23.31
C THR A 53 -27.19 17.02 21.82
N ARG A 54 -26.40 16.30 21.03
CA ARG A 54 -26.50 16.22 19.58
C ARG A 54 -26.46 14.76 19.15
N SER A 55 -27.24 14.44 18.12
CA SER A 55 -27.24 13.14 17.48
C SER A 55 -27.42 13.32 15.98
N ASP A 56 -26.62 12.60 15.20
CA ASP A 56 -26.78 12.50 13.76
C ASP A 56 -26.65 11.03 13.32
N PRO A 57 -27.78 10.32 13.11
CA PRO A 57 -27.78 8.90 12.88
C PRO A 57 -27.13 8.51 11.56
N ILE A 58 -26.40 7.40 11.57
CA ILE A 58 -25.91 6.77 10.34
C ILE A 58 -27.08 6.08 9.64
N LYS A 59 -27.36 6.47 8.40
CA LYS A 59 -28.35 5.79 7.57
C LYS A 59 -27.86 4.37 7.23
N LEU A 60 -28.58 3.36 7.68
CA LEU A 60 -28.29 1.94 7.40
C LEU A 60 -28.93 1.50 6.09
N ASN A 61 -30.19 1.89 5.86
CA ASN A 61 -30.92 1.68 4.61
C ASN A 61 -32.04 2.72 4.48
N ASN A 62 -32.91 2.60 3.46
CA ASN A 62 -34.01 3.54 3.25
C ASN A 62 -35.07 3.55 4.36
N SER A 63 -35.03 2.57 5.26
CA SER A 63 -36.03 2.33 6.30
C SER A 63 -35.42 2.32 7.71
N LEU A 64 -34.12 2.54 7.89
CA LEU A 64 -33.49 2.44 9.21
C LEU A 64 -32.20 3.26 9.31
N SER A 65 -32.00 3.88 10.46
CA SER A 65 -30.74 4.55 10.81
C SER A 65 -30.27 4.14 12.21
N LEU A 66 -28.95 4.03 12.38
CA LEU A 66 -28.28 3.81 13.65
C LEU A 66 -27.92 5.16 14.28
N GLY A 67 -28.61 5.52 15.35
CA GLY A 67 -28.35 6.70 16.15
C GLY A 67 -27.35 6.42 17.28
N TYR A 68 -26.56 7.43 17.61
CA TYR A 68 -25.66 7.44 18.73
C TYR A 68 -25.51 8.86 19.25
N SER A 69 -25.40 8.99 20.56
CA SER A 69 -25.28 10.27 21.24
C SER A 69 -24.87 10.06 22.68
N PHE A 70 -24.41 11.13 23.31
CA PHE A 70 -24.52 11.18 24.76
C PHE A 70 -25.80 11.90 25.18
N GLY A 71 -26.51 11.36 26.16
CA GLY A 71 -27.71 11.98 26.72
C GLY A 71 -28.99 11.77 25.89
N LEU A 72 -30.00 12.61 26.15
CA LEU A 72 -31.37 12.39 25.68
C LEU A 72 -31.55 12.76 24.20
N THR A 73 -32.14 11.83 23.43
CA THR A 73 -32.49 12.02 22.01
C THR A 73 -33.96 11.69 21.70
N THR A 74 -34.83 11.68 22.72
CA THR A 74 -36.25 11.35 22.57
C THR A 74 -37.18 12.46 23.05
N ASP A 75 -38.35 12.58 22.41
CA ASP A 75 -39.49 13.35 22.93
C ASP A 75 -40.35 12.49 23.89
N ALA A 76 -41.38 13.09 24.49
CA ALA A 76 -42.28 12.37 25.42
C ALA A 76 -43.16 11.30 24.74
N ASN A 77 -43.16 11.24 23.41
CA ASN A 77 -43.89 10.25 22.59
C ASN A 77 -42.94 9.17 22.04
N SER A 78 -41.70 9.10 22.56
CA SER A 78 -40.63 8.21 22.10
C SER A 78 -40.27 8.39 20.62
N ASN A 79 -40.44 9.59 20.09
CA ASN A 79 -39.90 9.95 18.77
C ASN A 79 -38.45 10.40 18.91
N TYR A 80 -37.64 10.06 17.93
CA TYR A 80 -36.27 10.56 17.83
C TYR A 80 -36.24 12.08 17.63
N THR A 81 -35.31 12.74 18.31
CA THR A 81 -35.03 14.18 18.24
C THR A 81 -33.52 14.43 18.15
N PRO A 82 -33.00 15.01 17.05
CA PRO A 82 -31.56 15.16 16.83
C PRO A 82 -30.88 16.20 17.73
N ASN A 83 -31.64 17.16 18.24
CA ASN A 83 -31.16 18.19 19.15
C ASN A 83 -32.16 18.36 20.28
N THR A 84 -31.78 18.00 21.50
CA THR A 84 -32.61 18.22 22.68
C THR A 84 -32.04 19.35 23.51
N SER A 85 -32.84 19.92 24.43
CA SER A 85 -32.32 20.87 25.42
C SER A 85 -31.58 20.18 26.58
N ASP A 86 -31.10 18.95 26.37
CA ASP A 86 -30.31 18.20 27.33
C ASP A 86 -28.88 18.74 27.39
N ASN A 87 -28.63 19.56 28.40
CA ASN A 87 -27.34 20.15 28.74
C ASN A 87 -26.59 19.38 29.83
N THR A 88 -26.94 18.12 30.06
CA THR A 88 -26.34 17.35 31.16
C THR A 88 -24.91 16.90 30.85
N MET A 89 -24.48 16.96 29.59
CA MET A 89 -23.11 16.61 29.18
C MET A 89 -22.01 17.48 29.79
N VAL A 90 -22.35 18.72 30.10
CA VAL A 90 -21.44 19.72 30.66
C VAL A 90 -21.64 19.90 32.17
N LYS A 91 -22.29 18.93 32.83
CA LYS A 91 -22.60 18.95 34.26
C LYS A 91 -22.28 17.61 34.87
N ASP A 92 -21.75 17.59 36.08
CA ASP A 92 -21.47 16.37 36.84
C ASP A 92 -22.64 15.39 36.80
N SER A 93 -22.34 14.11 36.57
CA SER A 93 -23.38 13.07 36.59
C SER A 93 -23.77 12.77 38.02
N GLU A 94 -25.02 12.36 38.23
CA GLU A 94 -25.57 12.10 39.55
C GLU A 94 -25.71 10.60 39.80
N THR A 95 -25.46 10.17 41.02
CA THR A 95 -25.69 8.79 41.47
C THR A 95 -26.82 8.77 42.49
N ASN A 96 -27.68 7.75 42.43
CA ASN A 96 -28.77 7.55 43.38
C ASN A 96 -28.86 6.09 43.79
N GLY A 97 -28.27 5.80 44.96
CA GLY A 97 -28.03 4.44 45.44
C GLY A 97 -27.05 3.68 44.54
N SER A 98 -26.84 2.41 44.84
CA SER A 98 -25.82 1.59 44.15
C SER A 98 -26.19 1.16 42.73
N LEU A 99 -27.40 1.50 42.29
CA LEU A 99 -27.91 1.12 40.99
C LEU A 99 -27.86 2.27 39.97
N ASN A 100 -28.46 3.41 40.32
CA ASN A 100 -28.82 4.41 39.33
C ASN A 100 -27.69 5.42 39.15
N MET A 101 -27.31 5.62 37.88
CA MET A 101 -26.53 6.76 37.46
C MET A 101 -27.32 7.57 36.43
N TYR A 102 -27.40 8.87 36.63
CA TYR A 102 -28.11 9.81 35.77
C TYR A 102 -27.14 10.70 35.01
N TYR A 103 -27.59 11.17 33.84
CA TYR A 103 -26.92 12.15 32.99
C TYR A 103 -25.65 11.69 32.27
N SER A 104 -25.40 12.31 31.13
CA SER A 104 -24.19 12.11 30.31
C SER A 104 -23.94 10.72 29.73
N LYS A 105 -25.00 9.91 29.60
CA LYS A 105 -24.87 8.49 29.29
C LYS A 105 -24.59 8.23 27.83
N MET A 106 -23.72 7.27 27.55
CA MET A 106 -23.57 6.71 26.20
C MET A 106 -24.88 6.05 25.77
N ASN A 107 -25.31 6.32 24.55
CA ASN A 107 -26.57 5.81 24.04
C ASN A 107 -26.46 5.48 22.55
N ILE A 108 -26.88 4.27 22.19
CA ILE A 108 -26.89 3.73 20.83
C ILE A 108 -28.29 3.16 20.59
N PHE A 109 -28.88 3.42 19.42
CA PHE A 109 -30.29 3.12 19.18
C PHE A 109 -30.61 3.08 17.70
N LEU A 110 -31.74 2.48 17.35
CA LEU A 110 -32.30 2.58 16.00
C LEU A 110 -33.35 3.68 15.87
N VAL A 111 -33.37 4.33 14.71
CA VAL A 111 -34.42 5.26 14.28
C VAL A 111 -35.17 4.62 13.12
N SER A 112 -36.45 4.33 13.35
CA SER A 112 -37.36 3.77 12.33
C SER A 112 -37.74 4.80 11.27
N PRO A 113 -38.34 4.40 10.12
CA PRO A 113 -38.78 5.34 9.08
C PRO A 113 -39.86 6.30 9.57
N SER A 114 -40.64 5.87 10.57
CA SER A 114 -41.69 6.66 11.22
C SER A 114 -41.16 7.59 12.33
N ASN A 115 -39.83 7.79 12.39
CA ASN A 115 -39.14 8.58 13.41
C ASN A 115 -39.30 8.07 14.86
N LYS A 116 -39.60 6.77 15.04
CA LYS A 116 -39.61 6.12 16.36
C LYS A 116 -38.21 5.71 16.79
N TYR A 117 -37.95 5.95 18.08
CA TYR A 117 -36.75 5.51 18.78
C TYR A 117 -36.92 4.06 19.26
N ILE A 118 -35.96 3.22 18.89
CA ILE A 118 -35.86 1.81 19.25
C ILE A 118 -34.60 1.68 20.12
N SER A 119 -34.78 1.24 21.35
CA SER A 119 -33.75 1.22 22.39
C SER A 119 -32.96 -0.08 22.34
N SER A 120 -31.63 0.05 22.46
CA SER A 120 -30.71 -1.07 22.72
C SER A 120 -30.31 -1.21 24.20
N THR A 121 -30.59 -0.16 25.00
CA THR A 121 -30.33 -0.09 26.44
C THR A 121 -31.59 0.30 27.20
N PHE A 122 -31.67 -0.05 28.48
CA PHE A 122 -32.83 0.30 29.29
C PHE A 122 -32.96 1.83 29.47
N GLN A 123 -34.12 2.38 29.12
CA GLN A 123 -34.47 3.78 29.42
C GLN A 123 -35.57 3.86 30.48
N GLY A 124 -35.33 4.64 31.53
CA GLY A 124 -36.33 5.05 32.50
C GLY A 124 -37.09 6.30 32.05
N PHE A 125 -38.30 6.50 32.55
CA PHE A 125 -39.09 7.73 32.38
C PHE A 125 -39.25 8.24 30.93
N ALA A 126 -39.01 7.41 29.91
CA ALA A 126 -38.89 7.85 28.51
C ALA A 126 -40.15 8.56 27.96
N THR A 127 -41.33 8.27 28.52
CA THR A 127 -42.61 8.90 28.15
C THR A 127 -43.05 10.03 29.09
N SER A 128 -42.21 10.40 30.08
CA SER A 128 -42.55 11.47 31.03
C SER A 128 -42.66 12.82 30.32
N SER A 129 -43.73 13.56 30.61
CA SER A 129 -43.89 14.93 30.14
C SER A 129 -42.84 15.88 30.74
N ASN A 130 -42.23 15.53 31.88
CA ASN A 130 -41.14 16.29 32.48
C ASN A 130 -39.80 15.92 31.81
N ILE A 131 -39.19 16.89 31.12
CA ILE A 131 -37.89 16.70 30.47
C ILE A 131 -36.78 16.37 31.46
N ALA A 132 -36.81 16.87 32.70
CA ALA A 132 -35.79 16.56 33.70
C ALA A 132 -35.77 15.07 34.04
N SER A 133 -36.95 14.45 34.21
CA SER A 133 -37.07 13.00 34.43
C SER A 133 -36.56 12.21 33.23
N ARG A 134 -36.84 12.65 31.99
CA ARG A 134 -36.31 12.00 30.78
C ARG A 134 -34.79 12.09 30.67
N LYS A 135 -34.18 13.24 31.02
CA LYS A 135 -32.72 13.40 31.08
C LYS A 135 -32.07 12.44 32.08
N GLN A 136 -32.73 12.21 33.22
CA GLN A 136 -32.27 11.20 34.19
C GLN A 136 -32.39 9.78 33.60
N GLY A 137 -33.47 9.52 32.87
CA GLY A 137 -33.82 8.18 32.40
C GLY A 137 -33.18 7.70 31.10
N VAL A 138 -32.29 8.44 30.45
CA VAL A 138 -31.70 8.08 29.13
C VAL A 138 -31.11 6.67 29.12
N SER A 139 -30.27 6.35 30.11
CA SER A 139 -29.75 5.01 30.36
C SER A 139 -29.50 4.89 31.85
N MET A 140 -30.57 5.09 32.64
CA MET A 140 -30.47 4.82 34.08
C MET A 140 -30.11 3.35 34.27
N THR A 141 -29.48 3.01 35.40
CA THR A 141 -28.92 1.67 35.74
C THR A 141 -27.63 1.25 35.03
N SER A 142 -27.30 1.74 33.83
CA SER A 142 -25.98 1.49 33.20
C SER A 142 -24.87 2.36 33.82
N PRO A 143 -23.70 1.85 34.24
CA PRO A 143 -22.60 2.68 34.74
C PRO A 143 -21.69 3.25 33.65
N ASP A 144 -21.88 2.83 32.38
CA ASP A 144 -20.97 3.04 31.26
C ASP A 144 -19.56 2.55 31.64
N PHE A 145 -18.51 3.37 31.48
CA PHE A 145 -17.16 3.02 31.92
C PHE A 145 -17.01 3.07 33.46
N LEU A 146 -16.35 2.04 34.01
CA LEU A 146 -15.92 1.98 35.40
C LEU A 146 -14.41 1.80 35.46
N ILE A 147 -13.79 2.43 36.46
CA ILE A 147 -12.39 2.19 36.83
C ILE A 147 -12.38 1.52 38.21
N THR A 148 -11.50 0.55 38.44
CA THR A 148 -11.27 -0.06 39.76
C THR A 148 -9.79 -0.42 39.95
N LYS A 149 -9.44 -0.90 41.15
CA LYS A 149 -8.09 -1.45 41.41
C LYS A 149 -7.96 -2.82 40.72
N PRO A 150 -6.75 -3.19 40.24
CA PRO A 150 -6.53 -4.51 39.67
C PRO A 150 -6.92 -5.63 40.64
N GLY A 151 -7.54 -6.69 40.12
CA GLY A 151 -7.96 -7.86 40.90
C GLY A 151 -9.21 -7.66 41.76
N VAL A 152 -9.92 -6.52 41.66
CA VAL A 152 -11.16 -6.27 42.41
C VAL A 152 -12.38 -6.59 41.53
N TYR A 153 -12.98 -7.75 41.80
CA TYR A 153 -14.18 -8.24 41.09
C TYR A 153 -15.44 -8.31 41.97
N SER A 154 -15.35 -7.91 43.23
CA SER A 154 -16.50 -7.84 44.17
C SER A 154 -16.88 -6.40 44.46
N ASN A 155 -18.18 -6.12 44.59
CA ASN A 155 -18.71 -4.78 44.88
C ASN A 155 -18.26 -3.72 43.86
N VAL A 156 -18.15 -4.09 42.59
CA VAL A 156 -17.97 -3.14 41.49
C VAL A 156 -19.34 -2.56 41.16
N LEU A 157 -19.73 -1.51 41.89
CA LEU A 157 -21.07 -0.91 41.82
C LEU A 157 -21.05 0.41 41.04
N SER A 158 -22.20 0.79 40.48
CA SER A 158 -22.32 1.99 39.63
C SER A 158 -21.96 3.29 40.37
N ASP A 159 -22.41 3.44 41.61
CA ASP A 159 -22.21 4.64 42.44
C ASP A 159 -20.76 4.87 42.89
N THR A 160 -19.99 3.79 42.97
CA THR A 160 -18.62 3.81 43.51
C THR A 160 -17.56 3.71 42.43
N MET A 161 -17.83 3.02 41.32
CA MET A 161 -16.79 2.72 40.32
C MET A 161 -16.97 3.46 38.99
N SER A 162 -18.16 3.97 38.67
CA SER A 162 -18.39 4.67 37.40
C SER A 162 -17.51 5.90 37.27
N VAL A 163 -16.92 6.07 36.09
CA VAL A 163 -16.12 7.25 35.74
C VAL A 163 -16.98 8.50 35.76
N LEU A 164 -18.11 8.49 35.05
CA LEU A 164 -19.02 9.63 34.97
C LEU A 164 -19.65 9.97 36.34
N GLY A 165 -20.12 8.95 37.06
CA GLY A 165 -20.93 9.12 38.27
C GLY A 165 -20.13 9.31 39.56
N ASN A 166 -18.84 8.98 39.58
CA ASN A 166 -18.01 9.11 40.78
C ASN A 166 -16.65 9.74 40.50
N LYS A 167 -16.61 11.08 40.67
CA LYS A 167 -15.42 11.94 40.66
C LYS A 167 -14.86 12.35 39.30
N MET A 168 -15.65 12.30 38.22
CA MET A 168 -15.35 13.08 37.01
C MET A 168 -16.00 14.47 37.12
N THR A 169 -15.18 15.52 37.13
CA THR A 169 -15.60 16.92 37.25
C THR A 169 -15.11 17.75 36.06
N ASP A 170 -15.52 19.02 35.98
CA ASP A 170 -15.14 19.98 34.93
C ASP A 170 -15.48 19.50 33.51
N LYS A 171 -16.60 18.77 33.38
CA LYS A 171 -16.98 18.16 32.12
C LYS A 171 -17.21 19.19 31.01
N SER A 172 -16.59 18.93 29.87
CA SER A 172 -16.80 19.67 28.64
C SER A 172 -17.26 18.74 27.54
N TYR A 173 -18.15 19.23 26.69
CA TYR A 173 -18.73 18.47 25.58
C TYR A 173 -18.26 19.03 24.25
N TYR A 174 -17.84 18.14 23.36
CA TYR A 174 -17.31 18.50 22.05
C TYR A 174 -17.92 17.63 20.95
N PHE A 175 -17.89 18.14 19.73
CA PHE A 175 -18.24 17.40 18.53
C PHE A 175 -17.34 17.78 17.36
N HIS A 176 -17.14 16.84 16.45
CA HIS A 176 -16.40 17.03 15.20
C HIS A 176 -17.22 16.44 14.06
N GLU A 177 -17.20 17.09 12.90
CA GLU A 177 -17.77 16.55 11.66
C GLU A 177 -16.61 16.20 10.74
N ASP A 178 -16.52 14.94 10.35
CA ASP A 178 -15.48 14.48 9.41
C ASP A 178 -15.80 14.87 7.97
N SER A 179 -14.92 14.53 7.03
CA SER A 179 -15.08 14.82 5.61
C SER A 179 -16.27 14.12 4.95
N ASP A 180 -16.78 13.05 5.56
CA ASP A 180 -17.95 12.29 5.10
C ASP A 180 -19.27 12.83 5.71
N GLY A 181 -19.20 13.91 6.50
CA GLY A 181 -20.33 14.50 7.20
C GLY A 181 -20.80 13.66 8.39
N LYS A 182 -19.95 12.80 8.94
CA LYS A 182 -20.26 12.01 10.14
C LYS A 182 -19.73 12.69 11.39
N TYR A 183 -20.47 12.52 12.47
CA TYR A 183 -20.17 13.18 13.73
C TYR A 183 -19.41 12.29 14.69
N THR A 184 -18.36 12.82 15.29
CA THR A 184 -17.71 12.27 16.48
C THR A 184 -18.12 13.15 17.66
N TYR A 185 -18.46 12.54 18.79
CA TYR A 185 -18.85 13.23 20.03
C TYR A 185 -17.89 12.89 21.15
N MET A 186 -17.60 13.86 22.02
CA MET A 186 -16.70 13.67 23.16
C MET A 186 -17.21 14.34 24.43
N ILE A 187 -17.04 13.66 25.56
CA ILE A 187 -17.01 14.27 26.90
C ILE A 187 -15.57 14.20 27.40
N ALA A 188 -15.00 15.34 27.79
CA ALA A 188 -13.70 15.39 28.47
C ALA A 188 -13.87 15.92 29.90
N GLY A 189 -13.05 15.47 30.84
CA GLY A 189 -13.09 15.94 32.23
C GLY A 189 -11.97 15.42 33.11
N ASN A 190 -11.90 15.97 34.32
CA ASN A 190 -10.90 15.60 35.32
C ASN A 190 -11.45 14.49 36.22
N PHE A 191 -10.78 13.34 36.27
CA PHE A 191 -11.17 12.22 37.12
C PHE A 191 -10.23 12.10 38.33
N LYS A 192 -10.77 12.27 39.55
CA LYS A 192 -9.96 12.21 40.78
C LYS A 192 -10.62 11.39 41.89
N ARG A 193 -10.16 10.15 42.07
CA ARG A 193 -10.68 9.22 43.09
C ARG A 193 -9.54 8.50 43.79
N ASP A 194 -9.53 8.54 45.12
CA ASP A 194 -8.42 8.04 45.94
C ASP A 194 -7.07 8.65 45.47
N ASN A 195 -6.13 7.81 45.02
CA ASN A 195 -4.84 8.23 44.47
C ASN A 195 -4.86 8.38 42.94
N TYR A 196 -5.95 8.00 42.28
CA TYR A 196 -6.10 8.20 40.84
C TYR A 196 -6.34 9.67 40.54
N ASN A 197 -5.57 10.20 39.60
CA ASN A 197 -5.72 11.56 39.10
C ASN A 197 -5.46 11.53 37.59
N PHE A 198 -6.54 11.56 36.81
CA PHE A 198 -6.55 11.36 35.37
C PHE A 198 -7.26 12.51 34.65
N VAL A 199 -6.84 12.75 33.41
CA VAL A 199 -7.71 13.39 32.41
C VAL A 199 -8.36 12.26 31.63
N VAL A 200 -9.68 12.33 31.46
CA VAL A 200 -10.45 11.29 30.75
C VAL A 200 -11.25 11.91 29.62
N GLU A 201 -11.17 11.27 28.46
CA GLU A 201 -12.05 11.54 27.32
C GLU A 201 -12.91 10.31 27.05
N LEU A 202 -14.20 10.54 26.83
CA LEU A 202 -15.18 9.52 26.44
C LEU A 202 -15.70 9.88 25.06
N LEU A 203 -15.52 8.99 24.08
CA LEU A 203 -15.85 9.24 22.69
C LEU A 203 -16.95 8.30 22.17
N LEU A 204 -17.76 8.83 21.25
CA LEU A 204 -18.69 8.08 20.41
C LEU A 204 -18.49 8.50 18.95
N ARG A 205 -18.19 7.55 18.07
CA ARG A 205 -17.99 7.80 16.63
C ARG A 205 -18.37 6.60 15.77
N PRO A 206 -18.67 6.79 14.47
CA PRO A 206 -18.77 5.65 13.55
C PRO A 206 -17.48 4.83 13.58
N SER A 207 -17.61 3.51 13.56
CA SER A 207 -16.43 2.63 13.50
C SER A 207 -15.68 2.82 12.18
N SER A 208 -14.35 2.90 12.29
CA SER A 208 -13.45 2.95 11.13
C SER A 208 -13.39 1.64 10.35
N THR A 209 -13.73 0.51 10.98
CA THR A 209 -13.73 -0.83 10.37
C THR A 209 -15.10 -1.23 9.81
N ASN A 210 -16.17 -0.58 10.27
CA ASN A 210 -17.51 -0.80 9.74
C ASN A 210 -18.42 0.42 9.99
N ARG A 211 -18.83 1.07 8.89
CA ARG A 211 -19.70 2.25 8.93
C ARG A 211 -21.08 2.03 9.55
N THR A 212 -21.51 0.79 9.73
CA THR A 212 -22.79 0.42 10.37
C THR A 212 -22.65 0.11 11.86
N LEU A 213 -21.48 0.34 12.43
CA LEU A 213 -21.20 0.22 13.85
C LEU A 213 -20.74 1.56 14.45
N VAL A 214 -20.85 1.67 15.76
CA VAL A 214 -20.38 2.82 16.55
C VAL A 214 -19.30 2.32 17.51
N GLN A 215 -18.18 3.03 17.57
CA GLN A 215 -17.16 2.83 18.58
C GLN A 215 -17.52 3.61 19.85
N ARG A 216 -17.40 2.95 20.99
CA ARG A 216 -17.40 3.54 22.33
C ARG A 216 -15.99 3.49 22.87
N GLU A 217 -15.45 4.65 23.21
CA GLU A 217 -14.04 4.76 23.56
C GLU A 217 -13.86 5.52 24.87
N MET A 218 -12.79 5.16 25.58
CA MET A 218 -12.26 5.91 26.71
C MET A 218 -10.76 6.08 26.56
N TYR A 219 -10.29 7.33 26.62
CA TYR A 219 -8.87 7.66 26.76
C TYR A 219 -8.60 8.10 28.19
N VAL A 220 -7.52 7.61 28.78
CA VAL A 220 -7.12 7.93 30.15
C VAL A 220 -5.68 8.41 30.13
N ARG A 221 -5.44 9.67 30.51
CA ARG A 221 -4.10 10.22 30.71
C ARG A 221 -3.77 10.35 32.18
N ASN A 222 -2.63 9.81 32.58
CA ASN A 222 -2.17 9.92 33.96
C ASN A 222 -1.53 11.28 34.26
N VAL A 223 -2.10 12.02 35.22
CA VAL A 223 -1.59 13.33 35.68
C VAL A 223 -1.29 13.35 37.18
N SER A 224 -1.12 12.18 37.79
CA SER A 224 -0.88 12.05 39.23
C SER A 224 0.56 12.37 39.66
N GLY A 225 1.51 12.45 38.72
CA GLY A 225 2.94 12.57 39.02
C GLY A 225 3.63 11.24 39.37
N SER A 226 2.92 10.12 39.35
CA SER A 226 3.44 8.78 39.66
C SER A 226 2.80 7.71 38.78
N THR A 227 3.40 6.53 38.66
CA THR A 227 2.77 5.40 37.93
C THR A 227 1.50 4.94 38.64
N GLN A 228 0.44 4.71 37.87
CA GLN A 228 -0.86 4.23 38.36
C GLN A 228 -1.17 2.86 37.76
N GLU A 229 -1.79 2.00 38.56
CA GLU A 229 -2.34 0.72 38.11
C GLU A 229 -3.84 0.66 38.35
N PHE A 230 -4.60 0.28 37.33
CA PHE A 230 -6.05 0.22 37.39
C PHE A 230 -6.63 -0.84 36.42
N GLN A 231 -7.91 -1.10 36.58
CA GLN A 231 -8.69 -2.04 35.77
C GLN A 231 -9.92 -1.32 35.24
N VAL A 232 -10.24 -1.51 33.96
CA VAL A 232 -11.39 -0.91 33.29
C VAL A 232 -12.49 -1.95 33.06
N PHE A 233 -13.73 -1.52 33.29
CA PHE A 233 -14.94 -2.23 32.91
C PHE A 233 -15.87 -1.31 32.12
N PHE A 234 -16.78 -1.89 31.36
CA PHE A 234 -17.93 -1.21 30.79
C PHE A 234 -19.19 -2.02 31.13
N GLY A 235 -20.29 -1.37 31.48
CA GLY A 235 -21.53 -2.04 31.87
C GLY A 235 -22.79 -1.38 31.31
N GLU A 236 -23.70 -2.19 30.78
CA GLU A 236 -24.99 -1.72 30.27
C GLU A 236 -26.14 -2.65 30.67
N ASP A 237 -27.24 -2.03 31.11
CA ASP A 237 -28.53 -2.67 31.31
C ASP A 237 -29.27 -2.75 29.97
N THR A 238 -29.68 -3.96 29.58
CA THR A 238 -30.05 -4.23 28.19
C THR A 238 -31.51 -3.97 27.93
N LYS A 239 -31.86 -3.66 26.68
CA LYS A 239 -33.25 -3.61 26.24
C LYS A 239 -33.29 -3.81 24.74
N MET A 240 -34.41 -4.31 24.22
CA MET A 240 -34.58 -4.35 22.77
C MET A 240 -36.01 -4.05 22.34
N GLY A 241 -36.18 -2.98 21.56
CA GLY A 241 -37.48 -2.56 21.03
C GLY A 241 -37.87 -1.14 21.42
N LEU A 242 -39.14 -0.79 21.27
CA LEU A 242 -39.61 0.58 21.51
C LEU A 242 -39.32 1.04 22.95
N ALA A 243 -38.82 2.27 23.10
CA ALA A 243 -38.49 2.84 24.41
C ALA A 243 -39.68 2.83 25.39
N SER A 244 -40.91 2.99 24.89
CA SER A 244 -42.14 2.97 25.68
C SER A 244 -42.57 1.59 26.20
N SER A 245 -41.98 0.49 25.72
CA SER A 245 -42.30 -0.86 26.18
C SER A 245 -41.54 -1.21 27.45
N SER A 246 -42.23 -1.37 28.58
CA SER A 246 -41.62 -1.72 29.87
C SER A 246 -41.23 -3.20 29.99
N TYR A 247 -41.67 -4.07 29.08
CA TYR A 247 -41.46 -5.54 29.14
C TYR A 247 -40.30 -6.03 28.25
N ALA A 248 -39.50 -5.11 27.70
CA ALA A 248 -38.48 -5.40 26.70
C ALA A 248 -37.04 -5.50 27.25
N ASP A 249 -36.89 -5.56 28.59
CA ASP A 249 -35.61 -5.68 29.31
C ASP A 249 -35.21 -7.15 29.55
N ALA A 250 -36.15 -8.09 29.40
CA ALA A 250 -35.89 -9.52 29.56
C ALA A 250 -35.37 -10.18 28.27
N VAL A 251 -34.16 -9.81 27.83
CA VAL A 251 -33.60 -10.25 26.54
C VAL A 251 -32.52 -11.32 26.71
N PRO A 252 -32.41 -12.30 25.78
CA PRO A 252 -31.36 -13.29 25.87
C PRO A 252 -30.02 -12.70 25.41
N ILE A 253 -28.94 -13.06 26.08
CA ILE A 253 -27.56 -12.73 25.66
C ILE A 253 -26.91 -13.99 25.13
N LYS A 254 -26.34 -13.89 23.93
CA LYS A 254 -25.69 -14.99 23.21
C LYS A 254 -24.25 -14.63 22.89
N ASP A 255 -23.43 -15.66 22.69
CA ASP A 255 -22.04 -15.54 22.33
C ASP A 255 -21.88 -15.28 20.82
N LEU A 256 -20.97 -14.38 20.42
CA LEU A 256 -20.61 -14.18 19.01
C LEU A 256 -19.67 -15.29 18.48
N GLY A 257 -19.19 -16.17 19.34
CA GLY A 257 -18.20 -17.20 19.04
C GLY A 257 -16.79 -16.64 18.96
N ASN A 258 -15.81 -17.55 19.01
CA ASN A 258 -14.37 -17.24 18.84
C ASN A 258 -13.84 -16.12 19.75
N ASN A 259 -14.48 -15.87 20.89
CA ASN A 259 -14.15 -14.79 21.83
C ASN A 259 -14.29 -13.37 21.24
N HIS A 260 -15.17 -13.18 20.25
CA HIS A 260 -15.37 -11.87 19.62
C HIS A 260 -16.35 -10.96 20.36
N GLY A 261 -17.06 -11.48 21.37
CA GLY A 261 -17.99 -10.71 22.20
C GLY A 261 -19.38 -11.34 22.29
N ILE A 262 -20.41 -10.50 22.36
CA ILE A 262 -21.78 -10.92 22.63
C ILE A 262 -22.77 -10.28 21.66
N PHE A 263 -23.94 -10.90 21.54
CA PHE A 263 -25.09 -10.27 20.89
C PHE A 263 -26.39 -10.59 21.60
N ILE A 264 -27.36 -9.73 21.36
CA ILE A 264 -28.75 -9.85 21.82
C ILE A 264 -29.61 -9.88 20.56
N ALA A 265 -30.54 -10.83 20.48
CA ALA A 265 -31.50 -10.90 19.38
C ALA A 265 -32.90 -11.15 19.95
N ALA A 266 -33.81 -10.21 19.70
CA ALA A 266 -35.19 -10.26 20.17
C ALA A 266 -36.13 -9.65 19.12
N GLY A 267 -37.09 -10.46 18.66
CA GLY A 267 -37.97 -10.08 17.56
C GLY A 267 -37.18 -9.80 16.28
N ASP A 268 -37.43 -8.65 15.67
CA ASP A 268 -36.79 -8.23 14.42
C ASP A 268 -35.43 -7.55 14.64
N TYR A 269 -35.00 -7.34 15.88
CA TYR A 269 -33.80 -6.56 16.19
C TYR A 269 -32.65 -7.43 16.68
N LYS A 270 -31.42 -6.99 16.38
CA LYS A 270 -30.18 -7.58 16.89
C LYS A 270 -29.21 -6.47 17.29
N LEU A 271 -28.72 -6.53 18.53
CA LEU A 271 -27.64 -5.69 19.07
C LEU A 271 -26.38 -6.54 19.15
N SER A 272 -25.31 -6.09 18.51
CA SER A 272 -24.01 -6.77 18.54
C SER A 272 -22.99 -5.90 19.26
N ILE A 273 -22.21 -6.51 20.15
CA ILE A 273 -21.12 -5.85 20.89
C ILE A 273 -19.85 -6.67 20.67
N THR A 274 -18.87 -6.09 19.99
CA THR A 274 -17.65 -6.80 19.57
C THR A 274 -16.39 -6.10 20.06
N ASN A 275 -15.34 -6.89 20.30
CA ASN A 275 -14.00 -6.40 20.63
C ASN A 275 -13.14 -6.14 19.39
N GLU A 276 -13.74 -6.18 18.20
CA GLU A 276 -13.01 -6.14 16.95
C GLU A 276 -12.68 -4.70 16.52
N THR A 277 -11.87 -4.05 17.35
CA THR A 277 -11.38 -2.68 17.24
C THR A 277 -10.02 -2.58 17.92
N GLU A 278 -9.24 -1.54 17.60
CA GLU A 278 -8.01 -1.24 18.33
C GLU A 278 -8.31 -1.06 19.83
N ASP A 279 -7.47 -1.66 20.68
CA ASP A 279 -7.63 -1.73 22.13
C ASP A 279 -9.03 -2.22 22.58
N GLY A 280 -9.59 -3.17 21.81
CA GLY A 280 -10.80 -3.92 22.14
C GLY A 280 -10.76 -4.59 23.52
N PHE A 281 -11.92 -4.88 24.11
CA PHE A 281 -11.99 -5.62 25.38
C PHE A 281 -11.50 -7.07 25.25
N GLN A 282 -10.92 -7.62 26.32
CA GLN A 282 -10.43 -9.01 26.37
C GLN A 282 -11.48 -9.96 26.92
N HIS A 283 -12.34 -9.48 27.82
CA HIS A 283 -13.26 -10.33 28.58
C HIS A 283 -14.67 -9.75 28.57
N TYR A 284 -15.66 -10.62 28.68
CA TYR A 284 -17.07 -10.22 28.71
C TYR A 284 -17.89 -11.19 29.55
N VAL A 285 -18.98 -10.70 30.15
CA VAL A 285 -19.93 -11.52 30.91
C VAL A 285 -21.36 -11.09 30.64
N ALA A 286 -22.26 -12.07 30.60
CA ALA A 286 -23.70 -11.83 30.65
C ALA A 286 -24.20 -11.87 32.10
N LEU A 287 -24.93 -10.85 32.54
CA LEU A 287 -25.35 -10.66 33.93
C LEU A 287 -26.87 -10.69 34.07
N SER A 288 -27.37 -11.33 35.14
CA SER A 288 -28.78 -11.24 35.52
C SER A 288 -28.95 -10.18 36.61
N ARG A 289 -29.82 -9.21 36.38
CA ARG A 289 -30.05 -8.04 37.24
C ARG A 289 -31.04 -8.35 38.37
N LYS A 290 -30.73 -9.36 39.19
CA LYS A 290 -31.61 -9.83 40.28
C LYS A 290 -31.74 -8.88 41.47
N THR A 291 -30.89 -7.85 41.56
CA THR A 291 -30.83 -6.94 42.72
C THR A 291 -30.70 -5.48 42.31
N ASN A 292 -31.05 -4.57 43.22
CA ASN A 292 -30.84 -3.13 43.07
C ASN A 292 -29.41 -2.67 43.45
N ALA A 293 -28.43 -3.58 43.37
CA ALA A 293 -27.01 -3.31 43.57
C ALA A 293 -26.19 -4.35 42.77
N PRO A 294 -26.28 -4.34 41.42
CA PRO A 294 -25.58 -5.32 40.60
C PRO A 294 -24.08 -5.10 40.73
N ASN A 295 -23.34 -6.19 40.98
CA ASN A 295 -21.90 -6.18 40.83
C ASN A 295 -21.57 -6.32 39.34
N TRP A 296 -21.02 -5.27 38.73
CA TRP A 296 -20.68 -5.27 37.30
C TRP A 296 -19.52 -6.21 36.96
N ALA A 297 -18.74 -6.59 37.96
CA ALA A 297 -17.73 -7.62 37.83
C ALA A 297 -18.21 -9.00 38.33
N ASP A 298 -19.52 -9.20 38.47
CA ASP A 298 -20.07 -10.52 38.76
C ASP A 298 -19.74 -11.50 37.63
N ARG A 299 -19.52 -12.77 37.96
CA ARG A 299 -19.12 -13.85 37.03
C ARG A 299 -17.74 -13.76 36.39
N TYR A 300 -16.95 -12.70 36.58
CA TYR A 300 -15.51 -12.77 36.30
C TYR A 300 -14.83 -13.63 37.36
N ASP A 301 -13.88 -14.47 36.93
CA ASP A 301 -13.06 -15.26 37.86
C ASP A 301 -11.96 -14.42 38.51
N ASN A 302 -11.24 -15.01 39.47
CA ASN A 302 -10.17 -14.32 40.21
C ASN A 302 -9.01 -13.83 39.33
N ASN A 303 -8.91 -14.31 38.09
CA ASN A 303 -7.92 -13.89 37.12
C ASN A 303 -8.49 -12.89 36.11
N GLY A 304 -9.75 -12.46 36.26
CA GLY A 304 -10.43 -11.52 35.38
C GLY A 304 -11.04 -12.11 34.12
N ASN A 305 -11.06 -13.44 33.98
CA ASN A 305 -11.68 -14.06 32.81
C ASN A 305 -13.18 -14.15 32.99
N GLY A 306 -13.92 -13.89 31.92
CA GLY A 306 -15.38 -13.93 31.87
C GLY A 306 -15.94 -15.17 31.15
N ASP A 307 -17.04 -14.97 30.44
CA ASP A 307 -17.76 -15.99 29.68
C ASP A 307 -16.93 -16.52 28.49
N GLU A 308 -15.94 -15.77 27.97
CA GLU A 308 -15.10 -16.19 26.83
C GLU A 308 -14.34 -17.50 27.09
N LYS A 309 -14.07 -17.82 28.36
CA LYS A 309 -13.44 -19.10 28.75
C LYS A 309 -14.25 -20.34 28.36
N ARG A 310 -15.55 -20.18 28.14
CA ARG A 310 -16.44 -21.28 27.76
C ARG A 310 -16.19 -21.71 26.31
N ASN A 311 -15.52 -20.88 25.50
CA ASN A 311 -15.18 -21.15 24.09
C ASN A 311 -16.41 -21.64 23.29
N LEU A 312 -17.50 -20.90 23.42
CA LEU A 312 -18.77 -21.24 22.77
C LEU A 312 -18.73 -20.93 21.28
N ASN A 313 -19.60 -21.60 20.54
CA ASN A 313 -19.88 -21.29 19.15
C ASN A 313 -20.86 -20.11 19.06
N TYR A 314 -20.86 -19.45 17.91
CA TYR A 314 -21.82 -18.39 17.61
C TYR A 314 -23.26 -18.81 17.89
N GLY A 315 -23.98 -17.96 18.62
CA GLY A 315 -25.42 -18.11 18.88
C GLY A 315 -25.75 -19.01 20.07
N GLU A 316 -24.77 -19.62 20.73
CA GLU A 316 -24.98 -20.30 22.00
C GLU A 316 -25.34 -19.30 23.10
N THR A 317 -26.26 -19.69 23.98
CA THR A 317 -26.80 -18.80 25.01
C THR A 317 -25.84 -18.63 26.18
N LEU A 318 -25.52 -17.38 26.51
CA LEU A 318 -24.79 -17.00 27.72
C LEU A 318 -25.74 -16.76 28.90
N LEU A 319 -26.89 -16.16 28.62
CA LEU A 319 -27.96 -15.87 29.57
C LEU A 319 -29.33 -15.95 28.86
N ASP A 320 -30.25 -16.73 29.42
CA ASP A 320 -31.65 -16.79 28.94
C ASP A 320 -32.40 -15.47 29.21
N SER A 321 -33.58 -15.29 28.62
CA SER A 321 -34.43 -14.12 28.83
C SER A 321 -34.79 -13.90 30.31
N THR A 322 -34.05 -13.00 30.96
CA THR A 322 -34.25 -12.45 32.31
C THR A 322 -33.93 -10.96 32.23
N ASP A 323 -34.28 -10.17 33.25
CA ASP A 323 -33.72 -8.82 33.46
C ASP A 323 -32.19 -8.89 33.32
N SER A 324 -31.67 -8.41 32.18
CA SER A 324 -30.36 -8.77 31.66
C SER A 324 -29.47 -7.55 31.51
N ALA A 325 -28.21 -7.73 31.83
CA ALA A 325 -27.16 -6.75 31.62
C ALA A 325 -25.93 -7.46 31.06
N TYR A 326 -24.96 -6.70 30.59
CA TYR A 326 -23.64 -7.24 30.30
C TYR A 326 -22.54 -6.37 30.87
N SER A 327 -21.37 -6.97 31.05
CA SER A 327 -20.16 -6.23 31.32
C SER A 327 -19.05 -6.67 30.38
N LEU A 328 -18.22 -5.71 30.00
CA LEU A 328 -16.95 -5.89 29.28
C LEU A 328 -15.81 -5.53 30.22
N SER A 329 -14.66 -6.17 30.09
CA SER A 329 -13.45 -5.76 30.79
C SER A 329 -12.20 -5.91 29.94
N TRP A 330 -11.23 -5.06 30.25
CA TRP A 330 -9.91 -5.09 29.64
C TRP A 330 -8.94 -5.82 30.56
N ASP A 331 -7.70 -6.05 30.13
CA ASP A 331 -6.63 -6.43 31.04
C ASP A 331 -6.23 -5.27 31.97
N LYS A 332 -5.50 -5.58 33.03
CA LYS A 332 -4.97 -4.56 33.95
C LYS A 332 -4.06 -3.58 33.18
N THR A 333 -4.16 -2.30 33.51
CA THR A 333 -3.36 -1.24 32.89
C THR A 333 -2.37 -0.65 33.89
N THR A 334 -1.10 -0.58 33.50
CA THR A 334 -0.05 0.16 34.21
C THR A 334 0.32 1.38 33.39
N LEU A 335 0.11 2.57 33.94
CA LEU A 335 0.23 3.83 33.21
C LEU A 335 1.20 4.78 33.92
N ALA A 336 2.35 5.07 33.32
CA ALA A 336 3.30 6.04 33.87
C ALA A 336 2.77 7.47 33.77
N ASN A 337 3.38 8.41 34.48
CA ASN A 337 2.97 9.81 34.43
C ASN A 337 3.02 10.36 32.99
N ASN A 338 2.01 11.12 32.60
CA ASN A 338 1.75 11.66 31.25
C ASN A 338 1.52 10.64 30.13
N GLN A 339 1.52 9.35 30.40
CA GLN A 339 1.11 8.36 29.39
C GLN A 339 -0.40 8.33 29.25
N VAL A 340 -0.85 7.90 28.06
CA VAL A 340 -2.25 7.73 27.68
C VAL A 340 -2.50 6.23 27.45
N ALA A 341 -3.63 5.73 27.95
CA ALA A 341 -4.18 4.43 27.59
C ALA A 341 -5.53 4.64 26.90
N HIS A 342 -5.85 3.75 25.95
CA HIS A 342 -7.09 3.75 25.19
C HIS A 342 -7.83 2.43 25.39
N PHE A 343 -9.16 2.49 25.44
CA PHE A 343 -10.05 1.35 25.66
C PHE A 343 -11.25 1.49 24.74
N SER A 344 -11.53 0.47 23.91
CA SER A 344 -12.59 0.55 22.91
C SER A 344 -13.50 -0.67 22.85
N SER A 345 -14.75 -0.45 22.46
CA SER A 345 -15.68 -1.50 22.05
C SER A 345 -16.49 -1.03 20.86
N THR A 346 -16.87 -1.96 19.99
CA THR A 346 -17.75 -1.65 18.86
C THR A 346 -19.15 -2.17 19.15
N ILE A 347 -20.16 -1.35 18.91
CA ILE A 347 -21.57 -1.69 19.14
C ILE A 347 -22.43 -1.30 17.94
N GLY A 348 -23.41 -2.11 17.59
CA GLY A 348 -24.37 -1.77 16.55
C GLY A 348 -25.67 -2.54 16.66
N GLU A 349 -26.76 -1.84 16.36
CA GLU A 349 -28.10 -2.38 16.35
C GLU A 349 -28.60 -2.45 14.91
N THR A 350 -29.27 -3.55 14.56
CA THR A 350 -29.77 -3.82 13.20
C THR A 350 -31.19 -4.37 13.26
N GLN A 351 -31.91 -4.30 12.12
CA GLN A 351 -33.22 -4.92 11.95
C GLN A 351 -33.17 -5.99 10.85
N SER A 352 -33.69 -7.18 11.13
CA SER A 352 -33.74 -8.29 10.17
C SER A 352 -34.60 -7.95 8.94
N PRO A 353 -34.17 -8.34 7.72
CA PRO A 353 -32.86 -8.89 7.39
C PRO A 353 -31.83 -7.77 7.21
N TYR A 354 -30.62 -7.92 7.77
CA TYR A 354 -29.53 -6.96 7.54
C TYR A 354 -28.17 -7.62 7.76
N SER A 355 -27.26 -7.42 6.82
CA SER A 355 -25.87 -7.88 6.89
C SER A 355 -25.02 -6.92 7.68
N LEU A 356 -24.16 -7.45 8.54
CA LEU A 356 -23.26 -6.68 9.37
C LEU A 356 -21.85 -7.21 9.17
N MET A 357 -21.13 -6.61 8.23
CA MET A 357 -19.85 -7.14 7.79
C MET A 357 -18.71 -6.70 8.70
N HIS A 358 -17.95 -7.64 9.22
CA HIS A 358 -16.75 -7.37 9.99
C HIS A 358 -15.52 -7.83 9.21
N ALA A 359 -14.62 -6.91 8.88
CA ALA A 359 -13.39 -7.21 8.17
C ALA A 359 -12.17 -6.99 9.06
N ASN A 360 -11.20 -7.89 8.94
CA ASN A 360 -9.93 -7.83 9.66
C ASN A 360 -8.78 -8.15 8.71
N LYS A 361 -7.64 -7.48 8.91
CA LYS A 361 -6.39 -7.72 8.21
C LYS A 361 -5.28 -7.86 9.24
N THR A 362 -4.58 -8.98 9.18
CA THR A 362 -3.44 -9.27 10.06
C THR A 362 -2.27 -9.77 9.23
N TYR A 363 -1.09 -9.83 9.84
CA TYR A 363 0.04 -10.53 9.27
C TYR A 363 0.79 -11.32 10.35
N LYS A 364 1.57 -12.30 9.91
CA LYS A 364 2.55 -13.01 10.72
C LYS A 364 3.91 -12.93 10.03
N ASN A 365 4.94 -12.55 10.78
CA ASN A 365 6.31 -12.69 10.30
C ASN A 365 6.71 -14.18 10.35
N GLU A 366 7.11 -14.73 9.21
CA GLU A 366 7.49 -16.14 9.07
C GLU A 366 9.01 -16.36 9.12
N THR A 367 9.81 -15.30 9.05
CA THR A 367 11.28 -15.34 9.14
C THR A 367 11.79 -15.04 10.54
N ASN A 368 11.08 -14.23 11.33
CA ASN A 368 11.43 -13.88 12.69
C ASN A 368 10.22 -13.90 13.65
N ASN A 369 10.50 -14.01 14.96
CA ASN A 369 9.49 -14.02 16.02
C ASN A 369 9.77 -12.99 17.14
N THR A 370 10.62 -12.00 16.86
CA THR A 370 11.08 -11.00 17.85
C THR A 370 10.06 -9.87 18.06
N GLY A 371 8.99 -9.85 17.25
CA GLY A 371 7.96 -8.80 17.26
C GLY A 371 8.34 -7.56 16.45
N LYS A 372 9.46 -7.59 15.72
CA LYS A 372 9.94 -6.48 14.89
C LYS A 372 10.26 -6.97 13.49
N ASN A 373 9.87 -6.24 12.44
CA ASN A 373 10.13 -6.67 11.07
C ASN A 373 11.37 -5.98 10.49
N ASN A 374 12.11 -6.68 9.65
CA ASN A 374 13.34 -6.24 9.00
C ASN A 374 13.22 -6.38 7.47
N ILE A 375 14.10 -5.68 6.76
CA ILE A 375 14.27 -5.89 5.32
C ILE A 375 14.55 -7.37 5.03
N ASN A 376 13.95 -7.89 3.97
CA ASN A 376 13.95 -9.29 3.52
C ASN A 376 13.13 -10.27 4.39
N ASP A 377 12.45 -9.81 5.44
CA ASP A 377 11.52 -10.67 6.14
C ASP A 377 10.34 -11.07 5.26
N LYS A 378 9.89 -12.31 5.43
CA LYS A 378 8.68 -12.82 4.78
C LYS A 378 7.49 -12.68 5.74
N LEU A 379 6.45 -12.00 5.28
CA LEU A 379 5.21 -11.81 6.00
C LEU A 379 4.08 -12.59 5.32
N LYS A 380 3.30 -13.32 6.12
CA LYS A 380 2.04 -13.94 5.69
C LYS A 380 0.86 -13.09 6.12
N PHE A 381 0.18 -12.48 5.16
CA PHE A 381 -1.02 -11.70 5.38
C PHE A 381 -2.26 -12.58 5.43
N THR A 382 -3.23 -12.20 6.25
CA THR A 382 -4.54 -12.81 6.36
C THR A 382 -5.61 -11.72 6.36
N LEU A 383 -6.52 -11.78 5.39
CA LEU A 383 -7.65 -10.89 5.22
C LEU A 383 -8.92 -11.71 5.42
N ASN A 384 -9.68 -11.38 6.46
CA ASN A 384 -10.90 -12.09 6.83
C ASN A 384 -12.09 -11.14 6.75
N ILE A 385 -13.23 -11.67 6.32
CA ILE A 385 -14.52 -10.99 6.42
C ILE A 385 -15.60 -11.93 6.93
N THR A 386 -16.37 -11.50 7.93
CA THR A 386 -17.44 -12.27 8.56
C THR A 386 -18.74 -11.49 8.48
N ASN A 387 -19.86 -12.16 8.19
CA ASN A 387 -21.19 -11.54 8.27
C ASN A 387 -21.85 -11.79 9.63
N ASN A 388 -21.72 -10.83 10.56
CA ASN A 388 -22.36 -10.86 11.87
C ASN A 388 -23.81 -10.33 11.85
N GLY A 389 -24.47 -10.33 10.69
CA GLY A 389 -25.82 -9.81 10.50
C GLY A 389 -26.93 -10.58 11.21
N TYR A 390 -28.18 -10.27 10.85
CA TYR A 390 -29.37 -10.96 11.36
C TYR A 390 -30.29 -11.36 10.21
N ASN A 391 -30.48 -12.67 10.01
CA ASN A 391 -31.15 -13.24 8.84
C ASN A 391 -30.57 -12.72 7.51
N ALA A 392 -29.28 -12.42 7.51
CA ALA A 392 -28.54 -11.73 6.47
C ALA A 392 -28.26 -12.60 5.24
N ASN A 393 -27.88 -11.95 4.15
CA ASN A 393 -27.26 -12.58 2.99
C ASN A 393 -26.50 -11.49 2.22
N TRP A 394 -25.18 -11.44 2.45
CA TRP A 394 -24.31 -10.50 1.77
C TRP A 394 -23.59 -11.20 0.63
N ASN A 395 -23.70 -10.68 -0.58
CA ASN A 395 -22.97 -11.19 -1.74
C ASN A 395 -21.58 -10.56 -1.79
N TYR A 396 -20.57 -11.32 -1.39
CA TYR A 396 -19.17 -10.92 -1.43
C TYR A 396 -18.64 -11.03 -2.87
N ARG A 397 -18.45 -9.88 -3.52
CA ARG A 397 -18.02 -9.83 -4.93
C ARG A 397 -16.52 -10.03 -5.07
N GLN A 398 -15.71 -9.20 -4.41
CA GLN A 398 -14.25 -9.21 -4.59
C GLN A 398 -13.50 -8.57 -3.41
N LEU A 399 -12.24 -8.98 -3.25
CA LEU A 399 -11.22 -8.30 -2.44
C LEU A 399 -10.31 -7.48 -3.35
N VAL A 400 -9.99 -6.24 -2.96
CA VAL A 400 -8.92 -5.44 -3.59
C VAL A 400 -7.93 -5.02 -2.53
N ASP A 401 -6.64 -5.24 -2.76
CA ASP A 401 -5.57 -4.89 -1.83
C ASP A 401 -4.46 -4.16 -2.58
N LYS A 402 -4.28 -2.87 -2.26
CA LYS A 402 -3.21 -2.05 -2.85
C LYS A 402 -1.97 -2.19 -1.99
N ILE A 403 -1.01 -2.97 -2.48
CA ILE A 403 0.20 -3.32 -1.74
C ILE A 403 1.12 -2.09 -1.63
N PRO A 404 1.49 -1.64 -0.41
CA PRO A 404 2.31 -0.43 -0.20
C PRO A 404 3.77 -0.64 -0.62
N GLU A 405 4.46 0.42 -1.06
CA GLU A 405 5.90 0.35 -1.41
C GLU A 405 6.70 -0.17 -0.22
N GLY A 406 7.71 -1.00 -0.49
CA GLY A 406 8.38 -1.78 0.56
C GLY A 406 7.82 -3.19 0.79
N LEU A 407 6.76 -3.61 0.10
CA LEU A 407 6.30 -5.00 0.08
C LEU A 407 6.28 -5.57 -1.34
N GLN A 408 6.87 -6.75 -1.49
CA GLN A 408 6.85 -7.55 -2.72
C GLN A 408 6.09 -8.85 -2.46
N ILE A 409 4.88 -8.97 -3.01
CA ILE A 409 4.07 -10.18 -2.92
C ILE A 409 4.73 -11.34 -3.70
N ASP A 410 4.54 -12.57 -3.22
CA ASP A 410 4.68 -13.80 -4.01
C ASP A 410 3.32 -14.14 -4.64
N PRO A 411 3.10 -13.91 -5.95
CA PRO A 411 1.80 -14.14 -6.57
C PRO A 411 1.31 -15.60 -6.51
N ASN A 412 2.20 -16.57 -6.33
CA ASN A 412 1.83 -17.99 -6.24
C ASN A 412 1.36 -18.39 -4.84
N SER A 413 1.58 -17.53 -3.84
CA SER A 413 1.17 -17.77 -2.45
C SER A 413 -0.30 -17.45 -2.17
N ILE A 414 -0.99 -16.82 -3.13
CA ILE A 414 -2.34 -16.28 -2.94
C ILE A 414 -3.35 -17.43 -2.85
N LYS A 415 -4.07 -17.48 -1.73
CA LYS A 415 -5.08 -18.50 -1.46
C LYS A 415 -6.36 -17.86 -0.93
N LYS A 416 -7.48 -18.47 -1.29
CA LYS A 416 -8.80 -18.20 -0.73
C LYS A 416 -9.26 -19.42 0.04
N SER A 417 -9.89 -19.22 1.20
CA SER A 417 -10.46 -20.26 2.03
C SER A 417 -11.93 -19.98 2.29
N PHE A 418 -12.75 -20.94 1.92
CA PHE A 418 -14.20 -20.92 2.15
C PHE A 418 -14.53 -21.26 3.61
N ASN A 419 -15.76 -20.95 4.03
CA ASN A 419 -16.26 -21.20 5.38
C ASN A 419 -16.19 -22.68 5.82
N ASN A 420 -16.17 -23.63 4.88
CA ASN A 420 -16.00 -25.07 5.18
C ASN A 420 -14.52 -25.49 5.37
N GLY A 421 -13.58 -24.54 5.34
CA GLY A 421 -12.14 -24.76 5.45
C GLY A 421 -11.44 -25.20 4.16
N THR A 422 -12.17 -25.29 3.04
CA THR A 422 -11.55 -25.63 1.74
C THR A 422 -10.70 -24.46 1.25
N GLU A 423 -9.44 -24.72 0.94
CA GLU A 423 -8.53 -23.74 0.33
C GLU A 423 -8.45 -23.93 -1.19
N VAL A 424 -8.46 -22.82 -1.93
CA VAL A 424 -8.28 -22.77 -3.38
C VAL A 424 -7.21 -21.74 -3.72
N SER A 425 -6.26 -22.11 -4.56
CA SER A 425 -5.25 -21.19 -5.10
C SER A 425 -5.90 -20.18 -6.04
N ILE A 426 -5.48 -18.93 -5.92
CA ILE A 426 -5.89 -17.84 -6.81
C ILE A 426 -4.89 -17.74 -7.98
N ASN A 427 -5.34 -17.22 -9.11
CA ASN A 427 -4.48 -17.07 -10.28
C ASN A 427 -3.42 -16.00 -9.99
N PRO A 428 -2.10 -16.28 -10.17
CA PRO A 428 -1.06 -15.28 -10.01
C PRO A 428 -1.29 -13.99 -10.81
N SER A 429 -2.01 -14.04 -11.94
CA SER A 429 -2.35 -12.85 -12.74
C SER A 429 -3.35 -11.90 -12.08
N ASP A 430 -4.01 -12.31 -10.99
CA ASP A 430 -4.91 -11.45 -10.21
C ASP A 430 -4.15 -10.39 -9.40
N TYR A 431 -2.81 -10.48 -9.35
CA TYR A 431 -1.92 -9.40 -8.92
C TYR A 431 -1.30 -8.69 -10.13
N ASP A 432 -1.58 -7.40 -10.25
CA ASP A 432 -0.92 -6.51 -11.21
C ASP A 432 0.29 -5.85 -10.55
N ALA A 433 1.50 -6.25 -10.96
CA ALA A 433 2.75 -5.70 -10.42
C ALA A 433 2.99 -4.23 -10.80
N SER A 434 2.43 -3.75 -11.91
CA SER A 434 2.62 -2.37 -12.37
C SER A 434 1.82 -1.37 -11.53
N THR A 435 0.60 -1.74 -11.14
CA THR A 435 -0.27 -0.96 -10.27
C THR A 435 -0.20 -1.39 -8.80
N ARG A 436 0.54 -2.48 -8.53
CA ARG A 436 0.77 -3.09 -7.21
C ARG A 436 -0.55 -3.43 -6.50
N THR A 437 -1.52 -3.88 -7.28
CA THR A 437 -2.89 -4.14 -6.82
C THR A 437 -3.25 -5.61 -6.98
N LEU A 438 -3.63 -6.25 -5.87
CA LEU A 438 -4.22 -7.58 -5.85
C LEU A 438 -5.73 -7.46 -5.93
N THR A 439 -6.37 -8.11 -6.90
CA THR A 439 -7.83 -8.18 -7.04
C THR A 439 -8.30 -9.63 -7.05
N VAL A 440 -8.89 -10.11 -5.95
CA VAL A 440 -9.37 -11.50 -5.84
C VAL A 440 -10.88 -11.57 -6.05
N PRO A 441 -11.37 -12.23 -7.13
CA PRO A 441 -12.79 -12.51 -7.30
C PRO A 441 -13.29 -13.52 -6.28
N ILE A 442 -14.39 -13.22 -5.60
CA ILE A 442 -14.94 -14.09 -4.53
C ILE A 442 -16.26 -14.73 -4.95
N ALA A 443 -17.22 -13.93 -5.41
CA ALA A 443 -18.56 -14.36 -5.83
C ALA A 443 -19.24 -15.37 -4.88
N GLN A 444 -19.32 -15.05 -3.58
CA GLN A 444 -19.84 -15.93 -2.54
C GLN A 444 -20.90 -15.20 -1.70
N SER A 445 -22.02 -15.86 -1.40
CA SER A 445 -22.96 -15.37 -0.38
C SER A 445 -22.49 -15.75 1.02
N LEU A 446 -22.41 -14.75 1.90
CA LEU A 446 -22.17 -14.90 3.34
C LEU A 446 -23.48 -14.67 4.09
N THR A 447 -24.04 -15.73 4.68
CA THR A 447 -25.15 -15.64 5.65
C THR A 447 -24.62 -15.42 7.06
N ASP A 448 -25.50 -15.33 8.06
CA ASP A 448 -25.15 -15.15 9.47
C ASP A 448 -23.98 -16.05 9.90
N ASN A 449 -22.95 -15.42 10.47
CA ASN A 449 -21.71 -15.99 10.98
C ASN A 449 -20.87 -16.78 9.95
N GLN A 450 -21.08 -16.57 8.65
CA GLN A 450 -20.18 -17.12 7.65
C GLN A 450 -18.98 -16.20 7.46
N THR A 451 -17.80 -16.81 7.38
CA THR A 451 -16.53 -16.12 7.16
C THR A 451 -15.90 -16.56 5.85
N GLU A 452 -15.22 -15.62 5.19
CA GLU A 452 -14.33 -15.88 4.07
C GLU A 452 -12.94 -15.34 4.38
N LYS A 453 -11.90 -16.03 3.93
CA LYS A 453 -10.50 -15.69 4.19
C LYS A 453 -9.69 -15.67 2.90
N VAL A 454 -8.83 -14.66 2.74
CA VAL A 454 -7.76 -14.63 1.73
C VAL A 454 -6.41 -14.49 2.43
N THR A 455 -5.40 -15.22 1.96
CA THR A 455 -4.03 -15.14 2.45
C THR A 455 -3.04 -14.99 1.31
N PHE A 456 -1.95 -14.26 1.53
CA PHE A 456 -0.80 -14.19 0.64
C PHE A 456 0.47 -13.93 1.43
N GLU A 457 1.61 -14.24 0.84
CA GLU A 457 2.95 -13.96 1.38
C GLU A 457 3.58 -12.78 0.63
N ALA A 458 4.30 -11.93 1.35
CA ALA A 458 5.09 -10.85 0.78
C ALA A 458 6.40 -10.67 1.54
N ASN A 459 7.47 -10.29 0.84
CA ASN A 459 8.74 -9.93 1.45
C ASN A 459 8.82 -8.42 1.67
N ILE A 460 9.46 -8.00 2.75
CA ILE A 460 9.80 -6.60 2.97
C ILE A 460 11.02 -6.24 2.10
N THR A 461 10.88 -5.23 1.25
CA THR A 461 11.96 -4.74 0.37
C THR A 461 12.64 -3.50 0.95
N THR A 462 13.81 -3.15 0.43
CA THR A 462 14.57 -1.95 0.83
C THR A 462 13.76 -0.66 0.74
N ASP A 463 12.81 -0.58 -0.20
CA ASP A 463 11.94 0.58 -0.39
C ASP A 463 11.01 0.85 0.79
N ALA A 464 10.88 -0.11 1.72
CA ALA A 464 10.10 0.07 2.94
C ALA A 464 10.58 1.29 3.74
N ILE A 465 11.89 1.52 3.80
CA ILE A 465 12.51 2.53 4.66
C ILE A 465 12.10 3.96 4.27
N SER A 466 11.91 4.22 2.96
CA SER A 466 11.47 5.51 2.45
C SER A 466 9.95 5.74 2.53
N HIS A 467 9.18 4.69 2.90
CA HIS A 467 7.71 4.70 2.92
C HIS A 467 7.10 4.46 4.30
N LEU A 468 7.93 4.45 5.36
CA LEU A 468 7.44 4.38 6.73
C LEU A 468 6.73 5.68 7.13
N ASP A 469 5.64 5.56 7.88
CA ASP A 469 5.03 6.69 8.56
C ASP A 469 5.96 7.26 9.66
N SER A 470 5.54 8.36 10.30
CA SER A 470 6.30 9.00 11.38
C SER A 470 6.53 8.08 12.60
N SER A 471 5.76 7.01 12.72
CA SER A 471 5.86 6.00 13.78
C SER A 471 6.68 4.77 13.35
N GLY A 472 7.21 4.75 12.12
CA GLY A 472 8.04 3.66 11.61
C GLY A 472 7.26 2.48 11.03
N ASN A 473 6.00 2.68 10.61
CA ASN A 473 5.17 1.61 10.07
C ASN A 473 4.94 1.73 8.57
N LEU A 474 4.89 0.58 7.88
CA LEU A 474 4.16 0.46 6.61
C LEU A 474 2.69 0.16 6.90
N LYS A 475 1.78 0.87 6.24
CA LYS A 475 0.34 0.58 6.32
C LYS A 475 -0.11 -0.18 5.08
N ASN A 476 -0.74 -1.33 5.27
CA ASN A 476 -1.34 -2.12 4.20
C ASN A 476 -2.86 -2.21 4.38
N THR A 477 -3.65 -1.92 3.34
CA THR A 477 -5.13 -1.82 3.43
C THR A 477 -5.80 -2.65 2.35
N GLY A 478 -6.64 -3.60 2.78
CA GLY A 478 -7.51 -4.38 1.90
C GLY A 478 -8.94 -3.87 1.95
N GLN A 479 -9.64 -3.95 0.82
CA GLN A 479 -11.00 -3.45 0.61
C GLN A 479 -11.90 -4.59 0.13
N PHE A 480 -13.02 -4.78 0.79
CA PHE A 480 -13.96 -5.87 0.57
C PHE A 480 -15.23 -5.29 -0.05
N PHE A 481 -15.59 -5.75 -1.25
CA PHE A 481 -16.73 -5.24 -2.01
C PHE A 481 -17.85 -6.25 -2.06
N GLY A 482 -19.09 -5.80 -1.81
CA GLY A 482 -20.26 -6.65 -1.94
C GLY A 482 -21.58 -5.92 -1.72
N THR A 483 -22.68 -6.66 -1.69
CA THR A 483 -24.03 -6.07 -1.60
C THR A 483 -24.95 -6.95 -0.77
N ASP A 484 -25.75 -6.35 0.10
CA ASP A 484 -26.80 -7.08 0.83
C ASP A 484 -27.95 -7.44 -0.10
N GLN A 485 -28.16 -8.74 -0.32
CA GLN A 485 -29.18 -9.25 -1.25
C GLN A 485 -30.60 -9.23 -0.68
N LYS A 486 -30.75 -9.10 0.64
CA LYS A 486 -32.06 -9.14 1.33
C LYS A 486 -32.56 -7.76 1.73
N VAL A 487 -31.71 -6.73 1.68
CA VAL A 487 -32.10 -5.34 1.94
C VAL A 487 -32.53 -4.64 0.65
N THR A 488 -33.81 -4.29 0.55
CA THR A 488 -34.37 -3.62 -0.62
C THR A 488 -33.65 -2.30 -0.92
N GLY A 489 -33.10 -2.19 -2.13
CA GLY A 489 -32.39 -1.00 -2.58
C GLY A 489 -30.97 -0.87 -2.05
N SER A 490 -30.38 -1.96 -1.51
CA SER A 490 -28.95 -2.02 -1.19
C SER A 490 -28.10 -1.78 -2.45
N THR A 491 -27.00 -1.07 -2.26
CA THR A 491 -25.98 -0.80 -3.28
C THR A 491 -24.68 -1.51 -2.92
N GLU A 492 -23.70 -1.50 -3.82
CA GLU A 492 -22.38 -1.99 -3.47
C GLU A 492 -21.78 -1.20 -2.29
N GLU A 493 -21.29 -1.95 -1.31
CA GLU A 493 -20.61 -1.47 -0.12
C GLU A 493 -19.14 -1.85 -0.21
N THR A 494 -18.29 -0.94 0.28
CA THR A 494 -16.85 -1.17 0.48
C THR A 494 -16.57 -1.16 1.97
N ILE A 495 -15.92 -2.22 2.45
CA ILE A 495 -15.46 -2.33 3.84
C ILE A 495 -13.94 -2.41 3.81
N ASP A 496 -13.26 -1.61 4.61
CA ASP A 496 -11.81 -1.56 4.64
C ASP A 496 -11.26 -2.28 5.88
N ALA A 497 -10.14 -2.97 5.71
CA ALA A 497 -9.34 -3.50 6.82
C ALA A 497 -7.87 -3.18 6.59
N SER A 498 -7.22 -2.60 7.59
CA SER A 498 -5.82 -2.16 7.51
C SER A 498 -4.97 -2.81 8.59
N VAL A 499 -3.69 -2.94 8.33
CA VAL A 499 -2.69 -3.34 9.33
C VAL A 499 -1.45 -2.47 9.22
N ASN A 500 -0.92 -2.05 10.37
CA ASN A 500 0.36 -1.37 10.47
C ASN A 500 1.47 -2.40 10.70
N ILE A 501 2.54 -2.29 9.94
CA ILE A 501 3.67 -3.21 9.91
C ILE A 501 4.90 -2.40 10.37
N PRO A 502 5.26 -2.44 11.66
CA PRO A 502 6.48 -1.80 12.14
C PRO A 502 7.71 -2.41 11.47
N VAL A 503 8.52 -1.60 10.80
CA VAL A 503 9.75 -2.03 10.15
C VAL A 503 10.93 -1.33 10.81
N GLU A 504 11.90 -2.10 11.28
CA GLU A 504 13.14 -1.55 11.80
C GLU A 504 13.98 -0.98 10.67
N LYS A 505 14.34 0.29 10.81
CA LYS A 505 15.38 0.87 9.97
C LYS A 505 16.69 0.15 10.27
N PRO A 506 17.45 -0.27 9.24
CA PRO A 506 18.77 -0.85 9.47
C PRO A 506 19.63 0.17 10.22
N SER A 507 20.52 -0.33 11.09
CA SER A 507 21.41 0.58 11.85
C SER A 507 22.33 1.35 10.92
N PHE A 508 22.64 0.80 9.74
CA PHE A 508 23.43 1.45 8.70
C PHE A 508 22.60 1.60 7.41
N SER A 509 22.54 2.81 6.85
CA SER A 509 21.91 3.05 5.55
C SER A 509 22.73 4.04 4.69
N SER A 510 22.73 3.80 3.38
CA SER A 510 23.51 4.56 2.42
C SER A 510 22.88 4.56 1.03
N THR A 511 23.16 5.61 0.26
CA THR A 511 22.79 5.75 -1.15
C THR A 511 24.03 5.63 -2.04
N PHE A 512 24.00 4.79 -3.07
CA PHE A 512 25.11 4.60 -4.00
C PHE A 512 24.64 4.68 -5.45
N THR A 513 25.02 5.75 -6.14
CA THR A 513 24.60 6.02 -7.53
C THR A 513 25.76 6.26 -8.46
N LYS A 514 25.51 5.97 -9.75
CA LYS A 514 26.37 6.29 -10.87
C LYS A 514 25.51 6.82 -12.01
N GLN A 515 25.89 7.99 -12.52
CA GLN A 515 25.17 8.68 -13.55
C GLN A 515 26.12 9.10 -14.66
N LEU A 516 25.57 9.36 -15.84
CA LEU A 516 26.32 9.80 -17.00
C LEU A 516 25.65 10.96 -17.72
N LYS A 517 26.46 11.69 -18.49
CA LYS A 517 26.04 12.81 -19.32
C LYS A 517 26.88 12.82 -20.60
N ASN A 518 26.25 12.83 -21.77
CA ASN A 518 26.96 13.08 -23.03
C ASN A 518 27.20 14.60 -23.16
N GLU A 519 28.45 15.04 -23.20
CA GLU A 519 28.80 16.46 -23.27
C GLU A 519 28.19 17.18 -24.48
N SER A 520 27.95 16.43 -25.57
CA SER A 520 27.47 16.98 -26.83
C SER A 520 25.95 17.16 -26.88
N THR A 521 25.19 16.42 -26.08
CA THR A 521 23.71 16.39 -26.16
C THR A 521 22.99 16.72 -24.86
N ASP A 522 23.64 16.55 -23.71
CA ASP A 522 22.97 16.59 -22.41
C ASP A 522 23.44 17.76 -21.54
N SER A 523 22.50 18.37 -20.83
CA SER A 523 22.79 19.44 -19.87
C SER A 523 23.05 18.92 -18.45
N GLU A 524 22.47 17.78 -18.06
CA GLU A 524 22.48 17.25 -16.69
C GLU A 524 22.83 15.75 -16.66
N PHE A 525 23.34 15.28 -15.51
CA PHE A 525 23.58 13.85 -15.27
C PHE A 525 22.25 13.09 -15.14
N LYS A 526 22.23 11.87 -15.70
CA LYS A 526 21.06 10.98 -15.71
C LYS A 526 21.52 9.52 -15.68
N ASP A 527 20.58 8.58 -15.53
CA ASP A 527 20.93 7.16 -15.43
C ASP A 527 21.14 6.51 -16.81
N SER A 528 20.65 7.14 -17.89
CA SER A 528 20.82 6.67 -19.27
C SER A 528 20.98 7.81 -20.26
N THR A 529 21.87 7.67 -21.24
CA THR A 529 22.01 8.60 -22.37
C THR A 529 22.23 7.89 -23.72
N GLU A 530 22.23 8.67 -24.80
CA GLU A 530 22.64 8.24 -26.13
C GLU A 530 24.04 8.80 -26.43
N GLY A 531 24.83 8.05 -27.19
CA GLY A 531 26.12 8.51 -27.68
C GLY A 531 26.51 7.87 -28.99
N LYS A 532 27.49 8.44 -29.67
CA LYS A 532 28.11 7.88 -30.88
C LYS A 532 29.63 7.88 -30.74
N LYS A 533 30.29 7.14 -31.63
CA LYS A 533 31.76 7.07 -31.66
C LYS A 533 32.38 8.48 -31.72
N GLY A 534 33.30 8.75 -30.81
CA GLY A 534 33.99 10.03 -30.66
C GLY A 534 33.34 11.00 -29.66
N ASP A 535 32.12 10.75 -29.19
CA ASP A 535 31.52 11.55 -28.13
C ASP A 535 32.31 11.42 -26.81
N VAL A 536 32.27 12.47 -25.99
CA VAL A 536 32.80 12.48 -24.63
C VAL A 536 31.65 12.34 -23.65
N ILE A 537 31.76 11.35 -22.77
CA ILE A 537 30.76 11.01 -21.77
C ILE A 537 31.34 11.29 -20.38
N ASP A 538 30.72 12.22 -19.66
CA ASP A 538 31.02 12.46 -18.26
C ASP A 538 30.30 11.45 -17.38
N TYR A 539 31.00 10.92 -16.38
CA TYR A 539 30.46 10.06 -15.35
C TYR A 539 30.54 10.75 -13.98
N LEU A 540 29.52 10.52 -13.16
CA LEU A 540 29.47 10.94 -11.75
C LEU A 540 29.07 9.74 -10.90
N ILE A 541 30.00 9.29 -10.06
CA ILE A 541 29.75 8.31 -9.01
C ILE A 541 29.52 9.07 -7.70
N SER A 542 28.47 8.70 -6.96
CA SER A 542 28.11 9.30 -5.68
C SER A 542 27.79 8.22 -4.65
N TYR A 543 28.55 8.18 -3.57
CA TYR A 543 28.23 7.36 -2.40
C TYR A 543 27.97 8.26 -1.20
N LYS A 544 26.86 8.06 -0.49
CA LYS A 544 26.44 8.88 0.64
C LYS A 544 25.93 7.99 1.78
N VAL A 545 26.36 8.27 3.01
CA VAL A 545 25.70 7.70 4.20
C VAL A 545 24.50 8.57 4.53
N ASP A 546 23.33 7.97 4.72
CA ASP A 546 22.11 8.75 4.91
C ASP A 546 22.16 9.51 6.23
N SER A 547 21.58 10.72 6.27
CA SER A 547 21.59 11.57 7.47
C SER A 547 20.87 10.94 8.67
N GLY A 548 19.92 10.03 8.42
CA GLY A 548 19.19 9.29 9.45
C GLY A 548 19.83 7.96 9.86
N SER A 549 20.97 7.59 9.28
CA SER A 549 21.67 6.35 9.62
C SER A 549 22.21 6.40 11.05
N LYS A 550 22.03 5.33 11.83
CA LYS A 550 22.55 5.26 13.21
C LYS A 550 24.07 5.06 13.21
N ASP A 551 24.55 4.19 12.33
CA ASP A 551 25.95 3.89 12.11
C ASP A 551 26.46 4.63 10.88
N TYR A 552 27.79 4.74 10.77
CA TYR A 552 28.46 5.36 9.64
C TYR A 552 29.51 4.41 9.03
N LEU A 553 29.99 4.70 7.82
CA LEU A 553 31.02 3.87 7.17
C LEU A 553 32.39 4.23 7.73
N GLN A 554 33.12 3.27 8.29
CA GLN A 554 34.50 3.48 8.75
C GLN A 554 35.47 3.58 7.57
N SER A 555 36.64 4.16 7.81
CA SER A 555 37.73 4.19 6.83
C SER A 555 38.18 2.78 6.47
N GLY A 556 38.54 2.54 5.21
CA GLY A 556 39.12 1.28 4.75
C GLY A 556 38.34 0.58 3.63
N ALA A 557 37.13 1.07 3.33
CA ALA A 557 36.44 0.66 2.11
C ALA A 557 37.19 1.14 0.87
N THR A 558 37.01 0.44 -0.25
CA THR A 558 37.55 0.83 -1.56
C THR A 558 36.42 0.89 -2.56
N ILE A 559 36.35 1.98 -3.32
CA ILE A 559 35.43 2.11 -4.45
C ILE A 559 36.20 1.89 -5.76
N THR A 560 35.63 1.07 -6.63
CA THR A 560 36.23 0.67 -7.91
C THR A 560 35.23 0.81 -9.04
N ASP A 561 35.72 1.17 -10.23
CA ASP A 561 34.95 1.31 -11.46
C ASP A 561 35.78 0.75 -12.62
N GLU A 562 35.33 -0.39 -13.15
CA GLU A 562 35.96 -1.02 -14.31
C GLU A 562 35.31 -0.48 -15.57
N ILE A 563 36.10 0.23 -16.39
CA ILE A 563 35.65 0.89 -17.61
C ILE A 563 35.28 -0.17 -18.66
N PRO A 564 34.02 -0.23 -19.11
CA PRO A 564 33.57 -1.21 -20.09
C PRO A 564 34.29 -1.09 -21.45
N ALA A 565 34.31 -2.19 -22.20
CA ALA A 565 34.80 -2.16 -23.58
C ALA A 565 33.95 -1.20 -24.45
N GLY A 566 34.61 -0.47 -25.35
CA GLY A 566 33.97 0.56 -26.18
C GLY A 566 34.03 1.98 -25.59
N LEU A 567 34.69 2.14 -24.44
CA LEU A 567 35.03 3.42 -23.81
C LEU A 567 36.54 3.50 -23.56
N GLU A 568 37.08 4.70 -23.66
CA GLU A 568 38.47 5.02 -23.30
C GLU A 568 38.46 6.22 -22.35
N VAL A 569 38.94 6.02 -21.11
CA VAL A 569 38.93 7.06 -20.09
C VAL A 569 40.02 8.10 -20.34
N ASP A 570 39.71 9.37 -20.14
CA ASP A 570 40.73 10.40 -19.99
C ASP A 570 41.26 10.37 -18.56
N GLU A 571 42.44 9.79 -18.34
CA GLU A 571 43.05 9.69 -17.00
C GLU A 571 43.31 11.05 -16.33
N SER A 572 43.37 12.14 -17.11
CA SER A 572 43.53 13.50 -16.57
C SER A 572 42.22 14.09 -16.06
N SER A 573 41.08 13.47 -16.38
CA SER A 573 39.74 13.89 -16.00
C SER A 573 39.24 13.30 -14.68
N VAL A 574 40.02 12.43 -14.02
CA VAL A 574 39.56 11.74 -12.80
C VAL A 574 39.76 12.60 -11.55
N TYR A 575 38.65 13.03 -10.96
CA TYR A 575 38.61 13.87 -9.77
C TYR A 575 37.74 13.26 -8.68
N VAL A 576 38.19 13.41 -7.43
CA VAL A 576 37.46 12.93 -6.24
C VAL A 576 37.17 14.09 -5.30
N LYS A 577 36.03 14.01 -4.62
CA LYS A 577 35.65 14.87 -3.52
C LYS A 577 35.23 14.01 -2.34
N GLY A 578 35.97 14.07 -1.24
CA GLY A 578 35.74 13.28 -0.04
C GLY A 578 34.67 13.86 0.91
N PRO A 579 34.40 13.17 2.04
CA PRO A 579 33.26 13.40 2.94
C PRO A 579 33.17 14.80 3.58
N LYS A 580 34.27 15.56 3.60
CA LYS A 580 34.35 16.91 4.19
C LYS A 580 35.03 17.92 3.26
N ASP A 581 35.34 17.51 2.04
CA ASP A 581 36.06 18.37 1.10
C ASP A 581 35.10 19.40 0.52
N THR A 582 35.59 20.62 0.33
CA THR A 582 34.82 21.68 -0.35
C THR A 582 34.96 21.57 -1.86
N ASN A 583 36.15 21.21 -2.34
CA ASN A 583 36.50 21.14 -3.75
C ASN A 583 36.92 19.73 -4.17
N TYR A 584 36.78 19.45 -5.46
CA TYR A 584 37.37 18.27 -6.07
C TYR A 584 38.90 18.39 -6.11
N TYR A 585 39.59 17.27 -5.96
CA TYR A 585 41.03 17.17 -6.15
C TYR A 585 41.36 16.06 -7.15
N TYR A 586 42.45 16.28 -7.90
CA TYR A 586 42.95 15.31 -8.86
C TYR A 586 43.57 14.12 -8.14
N GLN A 587 43.20 12.91 -8.54
CA GLN A 587 43.56 11.70 -7.80
C GLN A 587 44.90 11.06 -8.24
N GLY A 588 45.47 11.48 -9.38
CA GLY A 588 46.81 11.06 -9.81
C GLY A 588 46.86 9.67 -10.46
N THR A 589 47.91 9.41 -11.23
CA THR A 589 48.04 8.22 -12.10
C THR A 589 48.23 6.88 -11.38
N HIS A 590 48.46 6.85 -10.06
CA HIS A 590 48.67 5.60 -9.30
C HIS A 590 47.37 4.90 -8.90
N TYR A 591 46.23 5.57 -9.06
CA TYR A 591 44.91 5.10 -8.64
C TYR A 591 44.02 4.71 -9.84
N HIS A 592 44.55 4.83 -11.06
CA HIS A 592 43.86 4.56 -12.31
C HIS A 592 44.79 3.77 -13.23
N GLU A 593 44.41 2.57 -13.66
CA GLU A 593 45.18 1.77 -14.64
C GLU A 593 44.38 1.60 -15.93
N GLY A 594 44.20 2.65 -16.74
CA GLY A 594 43.58 2.66 -18.08
C GLY A 594 42.14 2.15 -18.25
N LYS A 595 41.76 1.08 -17.53
CA LYS A 595 40.47 0.40 -17.50
C LYS A 595 39.91 0.26 -16.08
N LEU A 596 40.66 0.62 -15.05
CA LEU A 596 40.19 0.55 -13.66
C LEU A 596 40.45 1.88 -12.97
N ILE A 597 39.38 2.49 -12.44
CA ILE A 597 39.45 3.61 -11.50
C ILE A 597 39.27 3.02 -10.10
N SER A 598 40.15 3.34 -9.16
CA SER A 598 40.07 2.81 -7.79
C SER A 598 40.52 3.83 -6.75
N THR A 599 39.74 4.00 -5.68
CA THR A 599 40.15 4.82 -4.53
C THR A 599 39.75 4.23 -3.20
N GLY A 600 40.63 4.37 -2.22
CA GLY A 600 40.28 4.16 -0.82
C GLY A 600 39.31 5.22 -0.32
N MET A 601 38.50 4.86 0.66
CA MET A 601 37.49 5.71 1.28
C MET A 601 37.87 5.97 2.74
N ASN A 602 37.89 7.25 3.11
CA ASN A 602 37.91 7.67 4.50
C ASN A 602 36.56 7.37 5.17
N ALA A 603 36.47 7.56 6.48
CA ALA A 603 35.21 7.45 7.19
C ALA A 603 34.19 8.46 6.61
N ILE A 604 32.95 8.01 6.42
CA ILE A 604 31.84 8.80 5.85
C ILE A 604 30.75 8.86 6.90
N GLU A 605 30.64 9.99 7.60
CA GLU A 605 29.65 10.21 8.65
C GLU A 605 28.25 10.46 8.05
N GLN A 606 27.24 10.51 8.91
CA GLN A 606 25.85 10.72 8.51
C GLN A 606 25.68 12.00 7.68
N GLY A 607 25.07 11.84 6.50
CA GLY A 607 24.83 12.94 5.56
C GLY A 607 26.02 13.31 4.70
N GLU A 608 27.21 12.75 4.95
CA GLU A 608 28.41 12.98 4.16
C GLU A 608 28.47 12.08 2.93
N SER A 609 29.26 12.49 1.93
CA SER A 609 29.34 11.82 0.64
C SER A 609 30.74 11.82 0.04
N VAL A 610 31.05 10.79 -0.74
CA VAL A 610 32.17 10.76 -1.68
C VAL A 610 31.63 10.89 -3.10
N LEU A 611 32.21 11.79 -3.88
CA LEU A 611 31.90 11.97 -5.30
C LEU A 611 33.14 11.69 -6.15
N ILE A 612 32.96 10.98 -7.25
CA ILE A 612 34.01 10.75 -8.26
C ILE A 612 33.48 11.19 -9.61
N LYS A 613 34.28 11.98 -10.34
CA LYS A 613 33.98 12.40 -11.71
C LYS A 613 35.11 12.00 -12.63
N PHE A 614 34.76 11.59 -13.85
CA PHE A 614 35.70 11.34 -14.94
C PHE A 614 34.96 11.42 -16.26
N SER A 615 35.70 11.56 -17.35
CA SER A 615 35.20 11.59 -18.72
C SER A 615 35.80 10.43 -19.51
N ALA A 616 35.01 9.83 -20.40
CA ALA A 616 35.45 8.78 -21.29
C ALA A 616 34.99 9.05 -22.72
N THR A 617 35.87 8.82 -23.70
CA THR A 617 35.55 8.91 -25.11
C THR A 617 34.96 7.60 -25.61
N VAL A 618 33.89 7.68 -26.41
CA VAL A 618 33.27 6.53 -27.04
C VAL A 618 34.15 5.99 -28.17
N THR A 619 34.66 4.78 -28.00
CA THR A 619 35.48 4.06 -29.01
C THR A 619 34.74 2.89 -29.67
N ALA A 620 33.53 2.58 -29.21
CA ALA A 620 32.67 1.54 -29.75
C ALA A 620 32.45 1.70 -31.27
N ASN A 621 32.49 0.58 -32.00
CA ASN A 621 32.34 0.52 -33.46
C ASN A 621 31.02 -0.13 -33.91
N SER A 622 30.10 -0.36 -32.98
CA SER A 622 28.81 -1.00 -33.23
C SER A 622 27.75 -0.37 -32.34
N VAL A 623 26.50 -0.35 -32.82
CA VAL A 623 25.34 0.02 -32.00
C VAL A 623 25.16 -0.97 -30.86
N GLY A 624 24.62 -0.50 -29.73
CA GLY A 624 24.37 -1.35 -28.56
C GLY A 624 24.36 -0.59 -27.23
N LEU A 625 24.00 -1.28 -26.16
CA LEU A 625 23.99 -0.74 -24.80
C LEU A 625 25.31 -1.05 -24.09
N ILE A 626 25.97 -0.01 -23.57
CA ILE A 626 27.10 -0.13 -22.65
C ILE A 626 26.61 0.31 -21.26
N THR A 627 26.52 -0.62 -20.32
CA THR A 627 26.22 -0.32 -18.92
C THR A 627 27.51 -0.24 -18.12
N ASN A 628 27.72 0.87 -17.41
CA ASN A 628 28.85 1.04 -16.51
C ASN A 628 28.37 1.07 -15.04
N THR A 629 29.04 0.37 -14.13
CA THR A 629 28.72 0.31 -12.68
C THR A 629 29.95 0.57 -11.82
N ALA A 630 29.76 0.93 -10.56
CA ALA A 630 30.84 1.05 -9.59
C ALA A 630 30.56 0.13 -8.40
N ASN A 631 31.63 -0.38 -7.78
CA ASN A 631 31.57 -1.31 -6.67
C ASN A 631 32.27 -0.71 -5.45
N ILE A 632 31.77 -1.02 -4.26
CA ILE A 632 32.44 -0.75 -2.97
C ILE A 632 32.67 -2.06 -2.26
N THR A 633 33.91 -2.28 -1.82
CA THR A 633 34.32 -3.48 -1.08
C THR A 633 35.10 -3.11 0.18
N GLY A 634 35.21 -4.06 1.12
CA GLY A 634 36.01 -3.89 2.35
C GLY A 634 35.40 -2.93 3.39
N GLY A 635 34.14 -2.53 3.23
CA GLY A 635 33.47 -1.62 4.15
C GLY A 635 33.09 -2.25 5.49
N THR A 636 33.27 -1.48 6.56
CA THR A 636 32.83 -1.83 7.92
C THR A 636 32.10 -0.63 8.53
N THR A 637 30.99 -0.87 9.22
CA THR A 637 30.21 0.19 9.88
C THR A 637 30.79 0.53 11.26
N SER A 638 30.44 1.68 11.82
CA SER A 638 30.80 2.05 13.19
C SER A 638 30.27 1.09 14.25
N GLY A 639 29.22 0.32 13.93
CA GLY A 639 28.69 -0.79 14.73
C GLY A 639 29.47 -2.11 14.58
N GLY A 640 30.57 -2.11 13.82
CA GLY A 640 31.44 -3.27 13.62
C GLY A 640 30.91 -4.32 12.64
N GLN A 641 29.88 -3.99 11.84
CA GLN A 641 29.31 -4.90 10.84
C GLN A 641 29.99 -4.70 9.48
N ALA A 642 30.25 -5.79 8.76
CA ALA A 642 30.71 -5.70 7.37
C ALA A 642 29.55 -5.22 6.47
N THR A 643 29.83 -4.33 5.52
CA THR A 643 28.81 -3.84 4.57
C THR A 643 28.54 -4.81 3.42
N GLY A 644 29.39 -5.81 3.23
CA GLY A 644 29.41 -6.61 2.01
C GLY A 644 29.90 -5.81 0.80
N GLU A 645 29.73 -6.40 -0.38
CA GLU A 645 29.92 -5.71 -1.65
C GLU A 645 28.67 -4.87 -1.95
N MET A 646 28.87 -3.59 -2.25
CA MET A 646 27.80 -2.69 -2.69
C MET A 646 28.04 -2.31 -4.15
N VAL A 647 27.00 -2.36 -4.96
CA VAL A 647 27.05 -2.04 -6.39
C VAL A 647 26.14 -0.84 -6.66
N SER A 648 26.60 0.12 -7.46
CA SER A 648 25.79 1.27 -7.88
C SER A 648 24.66 0.83 -8.81
N ASN A 649 23.73 1.73 -9.12
CA ASN A 649 22.91 1.55 -10.33
C ASN A 649 23.78 1.49 -11.60
N GLY A 650 23.21 0.97 -12.68
CA GLY A 650 23.81 1.02 -14.01
C GLY A 650 23.71 2.41 -14.63
N ALA A 651 24.83 2.92 -15.13
CA ALA A 651 24.89 4.09 -15.99
C ALA A 651 24.90 3.64 -17.46
N ASP A 652 23.76 3.79 -18.13
CA ASP A 652 23.46 3.17 -19.42
C ASP A 652 23.76 4.10 -20.60
N LEU A 653 24.72 3.74 -21.44
CA LEU A 653 25.07 4.45 -22.66
C LEU A 653 24.58 3.68 -23.89
N ASN A 654 23.57 4.23 -24.58
CA ASN A 654 23.02 3.67 -25.80
C ASN A 654 23.80 4.19 -27.01
N ILE A 655 24.65 3.34 -27.58
CA ILE A 655 25.45 3.66 -28.76
C ILE A 655 24.57 3.61 -30.01
N LYS A 656 24.49 4.75 -30.71
CA LYS A 656 23.73 4.95 -31.94
C LYS A 656 24.55 5.68 -33.00
N ASN A 657 24.02 5.76 -34.22
CA ASN A 657 24.59 6.54 -35.33
C ASN A 657 26.04 6.17 -35.73
N ILE A 658 26.30 4.89 -35.99
CA ILE A 658 27.60 4.39 -36.47
C ILE A 658 27.40 3.62 -37.78
N ASN A 659 28.23 3.88 -38.79
CA ASN A 659 28.26 3.10 -40.04
C ASN A 659 28.72 1.67 -39.73
N GLY A 660 27.82 0.68 -39.85
CA GLY A 660 28.17 -0.73 -39.59
C GLY A 660 27.04 -1.74 -39.80
N PHE A 661 27.36 -3.03 -39.68
CA PHE A 661 26.36 -4.10 -39.68
C PHE A 661 25.75 -4.27 -38.29
N ILE A 662 24.42 -4.26 -38.24
CA ILE A 662 23.64 -4.64 -37.04
C ILE A 662 23.43 -6.16 -37.06
N GLN A 663 23.13 -6.70 -38.24
CA GLN A 663 22.93 -8.13 -38.44
C GLN A 663 23.39 -8.54 -39.83
N VAL A 664 24.01 -9.71 -39.90
CA VAL A 664 24.26 -10.43 -41.16
C VAL A 664 23.67 -11.83 -41.05
N PRO A 665 23.34 -12.50 -42.17
CA PRO A 665 22.82 -13.85 -42.16
C PRO A 665 23.75 -14.81 -41.42
N SER A 666 23.17 -15.63 -40.55
CA SER A 666 23.90 -16.61 -39.76
C SER A 666 24.07 -17.94 -40.51
N LEU A 667 23.21 -18.23 -41.50
CA LEU A 667 23.27 -19.46 -42.28
C LEU A 667 22.69 -19.26 -43.68
N ILE A 668 23.41 -19.73 -44.70
CA ILE A 668 22.88 -19.95 -46.05
C ILE A 668 22.99 -21.45 -46.34
N ASN A 669 21.85 -22.11 -46.51
CA ASN A 669 21.78 -23.56 -46.71
C ASN A 669 21.41 -23.89 -48.15
N PHE A 670 22.19 -24.76 -48.79
CA PHE A 670 21.95 -25.26 -50.15
C PHE A 670 21.23 -26.62 -50.19
N GLY A 671 20.92 -27.19 -49.01
CA GLY A 671 20.27 -28.49 -48.88
C GLY A 671 21.22 -29.66 -49.16
N ALA A 672 20.64 -30.80 -49.51
CA ALA A 672 21.36 -32.01 -49.89
C ALA A 672 21.06 -32.37 -51.35
N VAL A 673 22.08 -32.82 -52.07
CA VAL A 673 21.95 -33.29 -53.46
C VAL A 673 22.70 -34.60 -53.66
N ASN A 674 22.21 -35.45 -54.55
CA ASN A 674 22.95 -36.57 -55.11
C ASN A 674 23.37 -36.22 -56.54
N LEU A 675 24.67 -36.04 -56.77
CA LEU A 675 25.19 -35.58 -58.07
C LEU A 675 25.08 -36.64 -59.18
N ALA A 676 25.00 -37.92 -58.85
CA ALA A 676 25.03 -39.03 -59.83
C ALA A 676 26.15 -38.90 -60.91
N GLY A 677 27.27 -38.25 -60.57
CA GLY A 677 28.38 -37.99 -61.50
C GLY A 677 28.13 -36.87 -62.52
N GLN A 678 27.19 -35.95 -62.26
CA GLN A 678 26.90 -34.77 -63.08
C GLN A 678 27.19 -33.47 -62.32
N GLN A 679 27.42 -32.40 -63.08
CA GLN A 679 27.57 -31.06 -62.52
C GLN A 679 26.19 -30.53 -62.13
N GLU A 680 26.06 -29.97 -60.93
CA GLU A 680 24.80 -29.44 -60.42
C GLU A 680 24.94 -27.98 -60.00
N ASN A 681 23.87 -27.20 -60.20
CA ASN A 681 23.75 -25.84 -59.69
C ASN A 681 22.65 -25.82 -58.62
N LEU A 682 23.05 -25.70 -57.36
CA LEU A 682 22.14 -25.61 -56.24
C LEU A 682 21.82 -24.14 -55.95
N THR A 683 20.55 -23.83 -55.80
CA THR A 683 20.12 -22.57 -55.22
C THR A 683 19.88 -22.77 -53.73
N ASN A 684 20.16 -21.77 -52.90
CA ASN A 684 19.92 -21.88 -51.46
C ASN A 684 18.45 -22.19 -51.17
N THR A 685 18.20 -23.17 -50.28
CA THR A 685 16.88 -23.60 -49.83
C THR A 685 16.39 -22.80 -48.62
N SER A 686 17.32 -22.21 -47.86
CA SER A 686 17.00 -21.32 -46.74
C SER A 686 18.16 -20.35 -46.46
N THR A 687 17.82 -19.13 -46.07
CA THR A 687 18.73 -18.16 -45.44
C THR A 687 18.18 -17.85 -44.04
N ASN A 688 18.98 -18.02 -42.99
CA ASN A 688 18.60 -17.70 -41.61
C ASN A 688 19.28 -16.40 -41.15
N GLY A 689 18.53 -15.54 -40.47
CA GLY A 689 18.96 -14.20 -40.10
C GLY A 689 18.67 -13.14 -41.17
N GLU A 690 18.77 -11.88 -40.76
CA GLU A 690 18.54 -10.70 -41.58
C GLU A 690 19.86 -10.06 -42.02
N LEU A 691 19.80 -9.16 -43.01
CA LEU A 691 20.88 -8.24 -43.34
C LEU A 691 20.43 -6.83 -43.01
N ILE A 692 20.89 -6.31 -41.87
CA ILE A 692 20.54 -5.00 -41.36
C ILE A 692 21.81 -4.20 -41.14
N VAL A 693 21.86 -2.98 -41.67
CA VAL A 693 22.96 -2.05 -41.47
C VAL A 693 22.48 -0.77 -40.81
N SER A 694 23.36 -0.11 -40.07
CA SER A 694 23.19 1.29 -39.67
C SER A 694 24.10 2.13 -40.55
N HIS A 695 23.51 3.16 -41.18
CA HIS A 695 24.20 4.16 -41.97
C HIS A 695 23.41 5.46 -41.84
N PRO A 696 23.54 6.18 -40.71
CA PRO A 696 22.67 7.29 -40.35
C PRO A 696 22.77 8.51 -41.29
N ASP A 697 23.89 8.66 -42.00
CA ASP A 697 24.04 9.70 -43.00
C ASP A 697 23.46 9.28 -44.37
N ASP A 698 23.19 10.27 -45.21
CA ASP A 698 22.62 10.09 -46.55
C ASP A 698 23.68 9.87 -47.64
N ASN A 699 24.96 9.72 -47.27
CA ASN A 699 26.01 9.49 -48.24
C ASN A 699 25.75 8.17 -48.97
N PRO A 700 25.99 8.10 -50.29
CA PRO A 700 25.85 6.86 -51.03
C PRO A 700 26.84 5.82 -50.49
N PHE A 701 26.42 4.57 -50.34
CA PHE A 701 27.26 3.48 -49.84
C PHE A 701 26.92 2.15 -50.50
N ASN A 702 27.81 1.18 -50.38
CA ASN A 702 27.65 -0.15 -50.97
C ASN A 702 27.89 -1.26 -49.94
N VAL A 703 27.09 -2.33 -50.04
CA VAL A 703 27.23 -3.55 -49.26
C VAL A 703 27.77 -4.66 -50.15
N TYR A 704 28.85 -5.27 -49.69
CA TYR A 704 29.60 -6.30 -50.40
C TYR A 704 29.59 -7.61 -49.64
N VAL A 705 29.72 -8.69 -50.40
CA VAL A 705 29.96 -10.04 -49.90
C VAL A 705 31.16 -10.64 -50.62
N SER A 706 32.02 -11.33 -49.88
CA SER A 706 33.19 -12.04 -50.42
C SER A 706 33.30 -13.45 -49.85
N TYR A 707 33.99 -14.31 -50.60
CA TYR A 707 34.26 -15.69 -50.28
C TYR A 707 35.75 -15.99 -50.48
N ASP A 708 36.49 -16.19 -49.38
CA ASP A 708 37.91 -16.51 -49.42
C ASP A 708 38.12 -18.03 -49.23
N ASN A 709 38.30 -18.74 -50.35
CA ASN A 709 38.54 -20.18 -50.35
C ASN A 709 39.83 -20.58 -49.61
N SER A 710 40.79 -19.67 -49.43
CA SER A 710 42.07 -19.95 -48.77
C SER A 710 41.99 -19.92 -47.25
N LYS A 711 41.10 -19.07 -46.69
CA LYS A 711 40.93 -18.90 -45.23
C LYS A 711 39.81 -19.77 -44.66
N ASP A 712 38.58 -19.58 -45.14
CA ASP A 712 37.35 -20.19 -44.59
C ASP A 712 36.50 -20.84 -45.70
N GLY A 713 37.16 -21.52 -46.64
CA GLY A 713 36.52 -22.18 -47.78
C GLY A 713 35.58 -23.33 -47.39
N LEU A 714 34.63 -23.65 -48.28
CA LEU A 714 33.69 -24.75 -48.13
C LEU A 714 34.43 -26.10 -48.07
N GLN A 715 34.55 -26.64 -46.86
CA GLN A 715 35.27 -27.88 -46.57
C GLN A 715 34.46 -28.84 -45.69
N ASN A 716 34.70 -30.14 -45.87
CA ASN A 716 34.12 -31.18 -45.02
C ASN A 716 34.99 -31.46 -43.77
N SER A 717 34.51 -32.33 -42.88
CA SER A 717 35.24 -32.71 -41.66
C SER A 717 36.59 -33.39 -41.91
N ASN A 718 36.82 -33.91 -43.11
CA ASN A 718 38.07 -34.53 -43.53
C ASN A 718 39.02 -33.54 -44.23
N GLY A 719 38.65 -32.26 -44.29
CA GLY A 719 39.44 -31.20 -44.92
C GLY A 719 39.39 -31.20 -46.46
N ASN A 720 38.51 -31.99 -47.09
CA ASN A 720 38.30 -31.90 -48.53
C ASN A 720 37.53 -30.63 -48.86
N LYS A 721 37.95 -29.88 -49.89
CA LYS A 721 37.26 -28.67 -50.38
C LYS A 721 36.37 -28.99 -51.58
N LEU A 722 35.31 -28.21 -51.78
CA LEU A 722 34.47 -28.31 -52.98
C LEU A 722 35.17 -27.80 -54.26
N SER A 723 36.13 -26.89 -54.13
CA SER A 723 36.99 -26.41 -55.22
C SER A 723 38.39 -26.09 -54.69
N SER A 724 39.41 -26.36 -55.51
CA SER A 724 40.82 -26.08 -55.16
C SER A 724 41.11 -24.58 -55.08
N ASP A 725 40.55 -23.78 -55.98
CA ASP A 725 40.76 -22.33 -56.06
C ASP A 725 39.51 -21.51 -55.68
N GLY A 726 38.33 -22.14 -55.62
CA GLY A 726 37.05 -21.47 -55.33
C GLY A 726 36.46 -20.73 -56.52
N SER A 727 37.13 -20.71 -57.68
CA SER A 727 36.69 -19.97 -58.85
C SER A 727 35.39 -20.53 -59.41
N GLY A 728 34.37 -19.68 -59.52
CA GLY A 728 33.06 -20.07 -60.03
C GLY A 728 32.37 -21.15 -59.19
N LEU A 729 32.70 -21.26 -57.91
CA LEU A 729 32.06 -22.18 -56.96
C LEU A 729 30.76 -21.59 -56.40
N LEU A 730 30.82 -20.36 -55.89
CA LEU A 730 29.73 -19.70 -55.19
C LEU A 730 29.35 -18.40 -55.91
N PHE A 731 28.06 -18.11 -55.99
CA PHE A 731 27.53 -16.94 -56.68
C PHE A 731 26.48 -16.26 -55.82
N ILE A 732 26.41 -14.94 -55.95
CA ILE A 732 25.30 -14.12 -55.44
C ILE A 732 24.53 -13.54 -56.62
N LYS A 733 23.22 -13.37 -56.44
CA LYS A 733 22.37 -12.71 -57.42
C LYS A 733 22.42 -11.20 -57.21
N GLN A 734 23.27 -10.52 -57.98
CA GLN A 734 23.41 -9.07 -57.91
C GLN A 734 22.20 -8.39 -58.55
N LYS A 735 21.52 -7.51 -57.80
CA LYS A 735 20.34 -6.76 -58.27
C LYS A 735 20.76 -5.38 -58.80
N ASN A 736 19.85 -4.63 -59.43
CA ASN A 736 20.19 -3.30 -59.94
C ASN A 736 19.99 -2.22 -58.87
N ASN A 737 18.74 -1.78 -58.69
CA ASN A 737 18.37 -0.71 -57.77
C ASN A 737 17.22 -1.09 -56.80
N SER A 738 16.57 -2.24 -57.01
CA SER A 738 15.48 -2.74 -56.17
C SER A 738 15.63 -4.24 -55.89
N SER A 739 15.21 -4.68 -54.71
CA SER A 739 15.17 -6.09 -54.30
C SER A 739 14.25 -6.96 -55.15
N THR A 740 13.29 -6.33 -55.84
CA THR A 740 12.34 -7.00 -56.75
C THR A 740 12.91 -7.24 -58.16
N ASN A 741 14.08 -6.69 -58.49
CA ASN A 741 14.71 -6.93 -59.79
C ASN A 741 15.17 -8.40 -59.90
N ASN A 742 15.05 -8.97 -61.11
CA ASN A 742 15.44 -10.35 -61.38
C ASN A 742 16.93 -10.64 -61.08
N GLY A 743 17.81 -9.63 -61.18
CA GLY A 743 19.24 -9.74 -60.90
C GLY A 743 20.02 -10.63 -61.88
N THR A 744 21.35 -10.62 -61.76
CA THR A 744 22.29 -11.45 -62.52
C THR A 744 23.20 -12.24 -61.59
N TRP A 745 23.64 -13.43 -61.98
CA TRP A 745 24.55 -14.24 -61.17
C TRP A 745 25.99 -13.71 -61.29
N HIS A 746 26.60 -13.35 -60.16
CA HIS A 746 27.99 -12.91 -60.08
C HIS A 746 28.80 -13.86 -59.19
N PRO A 747 29.97 -14.33 -59.64
CA PRO A 747 30.81 -15.22 -58.85
C PRO A 747 31.37 -14.48 -57.64
N LEU A 748 31.40 -15.15 -56.50
CA LEU A 748 32.10 -14.67 -55.31
C LEU A 748 33.55 -15.15 -55.33
N SER A 749 34.44 -14.27 -54.88
CA SER A 749 35.86 -14.56 -54.71
C SER A 749 36.38 -13.84 -53.45
N SER A 750 37.69 -13.87 -53.23
CA SER A 750 38.31 -13.06 -52.16
C SER A 750 38.10 -11.56 -52.37
N GLU A 751 37.82 -11.12 -53.60
CA GLU A 751 37.40 -9.75 -53.89
C GLU A 751 35.91 -9.55 -53.60
N ALA A 752 35.58 -8.42 -52.97
CA ALA A 752 34.23 -8.06 -52.56
C ALA A 752 33.30 -7.85 -53.78
N THR A 753 32.18 -8.56 -53.81
CA THR A 753 31.14 -8.41 -54.83
C THR A 753 29.95 -7.67 -54.24
N PRO A 754 29.48 -6.55 -54.83
CA PRO A 754 28.35 -5.82 -54.28
C PRO A 754 27.04 -6.59 -54.50
N ILE A 755 26.12 -6.52 -53.53
CA ILE A 755 24.82 -7.20 -53.63
C ILE A 755 23.87 -6.52 -54.65
N ARG A 756 24.16 -5.28 -55.03
CA ARG A 756 23.48 -4.58 -56.10
C ARG A 756 24.41 -3.59 -56.82
N THR A 757 24.04 -3.14 -58.02
CA THR A 757 24.90 -2.24 -58.83
C THR A 757 24.78 -0.76 -58.47
N ALA A 758 23.61 -0.30 -58.03
CA ALA A 758 23.42 1.10 -57.62
C ALA A 758 23.67 1.29 -56.11
N SER A 759 24.35 2.35 -55.72
CA SER A 759 24.65 2.63 -54.30
C SER A 759 23.38 2.81 -53.47
N PHE A 760 23.38 2.30 -52.24
CA PHE A 760 22.38 2.57 -51.20
C PHE A 760 22.49 4.01 -50.71
N GLN A 761 21.36 4.61 -50.33
CA GLN A 761 21.29 5.93 -49.74
C GLN A 761 20.19 5.93 -48.68
N ASN A 762 20.47 6.50 -47.52
CA ASN A 762 19.51 6.63 -46.44
C ASN A 762 18.71 7.94 -46.54
N THR A 763 18.00 8.15 -47.64
CA THR A 763 17.27 9.41 -47.88
C THR A 763 16.17 9.69 -46.85
N ASN A 764 15.71 8.66 -46.13
CA ASN A 764 14.67 8.77 -45.12
C ASN A 764 15.23 8.90 -43.69
N GLN A 765 16.55 8.93 -43.52
CA GLN A 765 17.23 8.99 -42.21
C GLN A 765 16.77 7.90 -41.24
N GLU A 766 16.57 6.69 -41.77
CA GLU A 766 16.20 5.51 -40.99
C GLU A 766 17.42 5.05 -40.17
N GLU A 767 17.22 4.78 -38.87
CA GLU A 767 18.31 4.33 -37.98
C GLU A 767 18.92 3.00 -38.46
N ASN A 768 18.06 2.11 -38.97
CA ASN A 768 18.39 0.76 -39.43
C ASN A 768 17.82 0.53 -40.84
N LEU A 769 18.67 0.14 -41.78
CA LEU A 769 18.29 -0.18 -43.15
C LEU A 769 18.26 -1.71 -43.33
N ASN A 770 17.09 -2.26 -43.69
CA ASN A 770 16.92 -3.69 -43.88
C ASN A 770 17.10 -4.08 -45.36
N PHE A 771 18.13 -4.88 -45.64
CA PHE A 771 18.49 -5.36 -46.97
C PHE A 771 18.31 -6.87 -47.14
N THR A 772 17.54 -7.51 -46.26
CA THR A 772 17.31 -8.97 -46.28
C THR A 772 16.74 -9.45 -47.62
N ASP A 773 15.90 -8.64 -48.28
CA ASP A 773 15.34 -8.99 -49.58
C ASP A 773 16.36 -9.05 -50.72
N TYR A 774 17.62 -8.63 -50.52
CA TYR A 774 18.68 -8.74 -51.54
C TYR A 774 19.43 -10.07 -51.49
N ILE A 775 19.25 -10.86 -50.43
CA ILE A 775 20.09 -12.03 -50.09
C ILE A 775 19.26 -13.22 -49.59
N GLY A 776 17.97 -13.25 -49.97
CA GLY A 776 16.99 -14.22 -49.49
C GLY A 776 17.13 -15.61 -50.13
N VAL A 777 16.08 -16.42 -49.96
CA VAL A 777 15.96 -17.72 -50.65
C VAL A 777 15.89 -17.48 -52.15
N GLY A 778 16.79 -18.09 -52.92
CA GLY A 778 16.87 -17.86 -54.36
C GLY A 778 18.01 -16.96 -54.82
N ASP A 779 18.66 -16.24 -53.90
CA ASP A 779 19.66 -15.21 -54.23
C ASP A 779 21.12 -15.70 -54.08
N SER A 780 21.35 -16.93 -53.63
CA SER A 780 22.67 -17.57 -53.60
C SER A 780 22.68 -18.86 -54.42
N GLN A 781 23.77 -19.12 -55.16
CA GLN A 781 23.94 -20.33 -55.96
C GLN A 781 25.30 -20.97 -55.71
N LEU A 782 25.31 -22.29 -55.57
CA LEU A 782 26.49 -23.14 -55.42
C LEU A 782 26.60 -24.08 -56.61
N LYS A 783 27.76 -24.08 -57.29
CA LYS A 783 28.04 -24.91 -58.45
C LYS A 783 28.96 -26.06 -58.06
N LEU A 784 28.47 -27.29 -58.18
CA LEU A 784 29.17 -28.51 -57.76
C LEU A 784 29.75 -29.26 -58.97
N ALA A 785 31.00 -29.69 -58.85
CA ALA A 785 31.68 -30.49 -59.88
C ALA A 785 31.24 -31.96 -59.83
N PRO A 786 31.24 -32.70 -60.96
CA PRO A 786 30.84 -34.11 -61.03
C PRO A 786 31.58 -35.05 -60.07
N ASP A 787 32.82 -34.72 -59.74
CA ASP A 787 33.77 -35.48 -58.92
C ASP A 787 33.83 -35.02 -57.45
N THR A 788 32.86 -34.21 -57.01
CA THR A 788 32.76 -33.76 -55.62
C THR A 788 32.67 -34.95 -54.66
N VAL A 789 33.54 -34.97 -53.65
CA VAL A 789 33.55 -36.01 -52.62
C VAL A 789 32.30 -35.92 -51.74
N PRO A 790 31.60 -37.02 -51.41
CA PRO A 790 30.46 -36.98 -50.50
C PRO A 790 30.84 -36.46 -49.11
N GLY A 791 30.05 -35.54 -48.56
CA GLY A 791 30.23 -35.02 -47.21
C GLY A 791 29.36 -33.80 -46.91
N ALA A 792 29.36 -33.37 -45.64
CA ALA A 792 28.78 -32.10 -45.23
C ALA A 792 29.84 -31.01 -45.28
N TYR A 793 29.60 -29.96 -46.07
CA TYR A 793 30.56 -28.89 -46.32
C TYR A 793 30.10 -27.59 -45.65
N ASN A 794 31.02 -26.91 -44.96
CA ASN A 794 30.77 -25.63 -44.30
C ASN A 794 31.90 -24.65 -44.63
N GLY A 795 31.57 -23.35 -44.69
CA GLY A 795 32.50 -22.26 -44.97
C GLY A 795 31.93 -20.93 -44.46
N LYS A 796 32.69 -19.84 -44.61
CA LYS A 796 32.24 -18.50 -44.19
C LYS A 796 32.22 -17.51 -45.35
N LEU A 797 31.30 -16.56 -45.25
CA LEU A 797 31.25 -15.36 -46.08
C LEU A 797 31.68 -14.16 -45.23
N THR A 798 32.33 -13.21 -45.88
CA THR A 798 32.66 -11.91 -45.26
C THR A 798 31.77 -10.84 -45.86
N TRP A 799 31.15 -10.04 -44.99
CA TRP A 799 30.34 -8.89 -45.37
C TRP A 799 31.13 -7.62 -45.13
N THR A 800 31.02 -6.66 -46.04
CA THR A 800 31.72 -5.37 -45.92
C THR A 800 30.81 -4.25 -46.39
N MET A 801 30.88 -3.12 -45.71
CA MET A 801 30.16 -1.90 -46.08
C MET A 801 31.20 -0.82 -46.36
N VAL A 802 31.03 -0.10 -47.47
CA VAL A 802 31.97 0.94 -47.90
C VAL A 802 31.19 2.12 -48.45
N ASP A 803 31.50 3.32 -47.96
CA ASP A 803 30.97 4.56 -48.50
C ASP A 803 31.43 4.73 -49.96
N ASP A 804 30.50 5.08 -50.83
CA ASP A 804 30.78 5.29 -52.24
C ASP A 804 31.34 6.71 -52.43
N ILE A 805 32.65 6.78 -52.62
CA ILE A 805 33.39 8.03 -52.79
C ILE A 805 33.23 8.59 -54.22
N THR A 806 32.44 7.95 -55.10
CA THR A 806 32.24 8.43 -56.48
C THR A 806 31.14 9.49 -56.61
N THR A 807 31.39 10.67 -56.01
CA THR A 807 31.17 12.02 -56.59
C THR A 807 31.43 13.09 -55.53
N SER A 808 32.54 13.80 -55.67
CA SER A 808 32.61 15.23 -55.36
C SER A 808 32.45 16.02 -56.64
#